data_AF-A0A918UV56-F1
#
_entry.id   AF-A0A918UV56-F1
#
_cell.length_a   1.000
_cell.length_b   1.000
_cell.length_c   1.000
_cell.angle_alpha   90.00
_cell.angle_beta   90.00
_cell.angle_gamma   90.00
#
_symmetry.space_group_name_H-M   'P 1'
#
loop_
_entity.id
_entity.type
_entity.pdbx_description
1 polymer ?
#
loop_
_entity_poly.entity_id
_entity_poly.type
_entity_poly.pdbx_seq_one_letter_code
_entity_poly.pdbx_strand_id
1 'polypeptide(L)'
;MAFMRYKTTGFAWAMAYPGEEWKVLFRRGEEAALVNGQSLVSSGPLTTVVTHFQGVPEAYRKLSEAVVMTPLDRGSWATLFVRGSSILFYNWDRGRISEGRWDAFYNWGTALPEFFRSQVDALLQAPNAADGNWQTYFFKGPRVLTLHWTSGVVRNALITEGPDASGCAGWARLPEGFRSDLDQVIAYKPATDGARQSLLVKGDQGLLLNWRTGPVGSAGKLHELGIPGLSALPEPYRTPYRTVTGTWKKDTGTGQRAELRVDLEGSRALCMVSGDLFNPDGSLAGSFRSTDALTIEQHSDRYTLTQTGLAWAGSVAQTTLTLTVPRVPATATPAAAALSLTKPDGTGPLQFACAQTGTALRMVELETDVIEGVEVFQSYDTTLAPVPPGYRNRVLSVASAYAEAGIEIRAAGTANTIADSSGTDLRWSPSELYAAMRANYSLRGTSPQWKLWAFIASYSSTEAFGLMFDTQFRGRQGLVILYKSLRDHQALGTADELLTYVHEIGHAFNLSHSWRKDINDPPSPLGPNQGYGELSWMNYPWGYDDGAGRQGAGHFWQDFPFHFSTDELRHLRHGHYRHVVPGGSSFQTGGALLPDEALATAQTPLRDDGSGLALTLGGKQVFGYGEPVTAELKLALTGTRDEVTAARHIGPGGERTLVLVTDPRGRTTPFRPMVRACHGHGAAEQTLTLTTAQPAVYETVYLGYGADGLTFADPGLYRVTAVHTALDGTRLVSPTRTLRVRLPLDRTDQEAGELLLGDEQGALLTLLGSDTPTLTAGNDALQELIERHGDHPLAAHARLAHGANAGRHFQTITDGRLTVRQPDTATATHELTDAITASRTDEATGLDNLTLNAAMRRLATVHAKAGDLDRAEAVLTDLTTHFHHQGVPAHVQQHIRQQADETRAAIAELTGDQT
;
A
#
# COMPACT_ATOMS: atom_id res chain seq x y z
N MET A 1 -8.89 16.44 12.90
CA MET A 1 -8.81 16.86 11.49
C MET A 1 -9.62 18.13 11.27
N ALA A 2 -9.15 19.03 10.42
CA ALA A 2 -9.89 20.21 9.99
C ALA A 2 -11.08 19.80 9.11
N PHE A 3 -12.23 20.46 9.28
CA PHE A 3 -13.44 20.17 8.51
C PHE A 3 -13.35 20.70 7.07
N MET A 4 -12.71 21.84 6.88
CA MET A 4 -12.56 22.51 5.58
C MET A 4 -11.15 22.33 5.03
N ARG A 5 -11.05 22.26 3.69
CA ARG A 5 -9.78 22.32 2.98
C ARG A 5 -9.15 23.71 3.10
N TYR A 6 -7.83 23.76 3.30
CA TYR A 6 -7.06 25.01 3.19
C TYR A 6 -6.91 25.44 1.72
N LYS A 7 -6.97 26.74 1.47
CA LYS A 7 -7.12 27.30 0.12
C LYS A 7 -5.91 28.14 -0.27
N THR A 8 -5.58 28.09 -1.55
CA THR A 8 -4.52 28.90 -2.17
C THR A 8 -4.98 30.30 -2.54
N THR A 9 -6.22 30.67 -2.23
CA THR A 9 -6.78 32.00 -2.44
C THR A 9 -6.14 33.06 -1.53
N GLY A 10 -6.19 34.33 -1.97
CA GLY A 10 -5.74 35.48 -1.18
C GLY A 10 -6.60 35.80 0.05
N PHE A 11 -7.72 35.10 0.20
CA PHE A 11 -8.68 35.16 1.30
C PHE A 11 -8.99 33.73 1.78
N ALA A 12 -9.48 33.57 3.00
CA ALA A 12 -9.84 32.25 3.53
C ALA A 12 -11.25 31.84 3.11
N TRP A 13 -12.19 32.78 3.17
CA TRP A 13 -13.56 32.58 2.73
C TRP A 13 -14.16 33.85 2.15
N ALA A 14 -15.20 33.64 1.36
CA ALA A 14 -16.03 34.70 0.80
C ALA A 14 -17.49 34.28 0.87
N MET A 15 -18.39 35.22 1.18
CA MET A 15 -19.82 34.93 1.30
C MET A 15 -20.66 36.06 0.73
N ALA A 16 -21.84 35.72 0.21
CA ALA A 16 -22.84 36.72 -0.13
C ALA A 16 -23.31 37.42 1.15
N TYR A 17 -23.26 38.75 1.16
CA TYR A 17 -23.68 39.58 2.29
C TYR A 17 -25.16 39.95 2.11
N PRO A 18 -25.99 39.89 3.17
CA PRO A 18 -27.43 40.06 3.03
C PRO A 18 -27.79 41.54 2.83
N GLY A 19 -28.78 41.80 1.98
CA GLY A 19 -29.26 43.15 1.67
C GLY A 19 -30.02 43.21 0.35
N GLU A 20 -30.56 44.39 0.02
CA GLU A 20 -31.28 44.64 -1.24
C GLU A 20 -30.35 44.61 -2.46
N GLU A 21 -29.11 45.09 -2.30
CA GLU A 21 -28.07 45.02 -3.32
C GLU A 21 -27.19 43.79 -3.10
N TRP A 22 -26.81 43.12 -4.19
CA TRP A 22 -25.81 42.07 -4.14
C TRP A 22 -24.46 42.60 -3.67
N LYS A 23 -23.98 42.00 -2.58
CA LYS A 23 -22.68 42.28 -1.98
C LYS A 23 -21.96 40.98 -1.65
N VAL A 24 -20.63 41.00 -1.67
CA VAL A 24 -19.79 39.87 -1.23
C VAL A 24 -18.77 40.37 -0.24
N LEU A 25 -18.69 39.66 0.88
CA LEU A 25 -17.70 39.87 1.91
C LEU A 25 -16.58 38.85 1.75
N PHE A 26 -15.36 39.33 1.56
CA PHE A 26 -14.13 38.53 1.53
C PHE A 26 -13.37 38.72 2.83
N ARG A 27 -12.83 37.64 3.40
CA ARG A 27 -12.05 37.69 4.64
C ARG A 27 -10.62 37.20 4.45
N ARG A 28 -9.66 37.98 4.95
CA ARG A 28 -8.23 37.67 4.96
C ARG A 28 -7.63 38.01 6.34
N GLY A 29 -7.33 36.98 7.16
CA GLY A 29 -6.91 37.20 8.54
C GLY A 29 -7.98 37.97 9.33
N GLU A 30 -7.61 39.09 9.95
CA GLU A 30 -8.59 39.98 10.61
C GLU A 30 -9.16 41.06 9.69
N GLU A 31 -8.69 41.13 8.45
CA GLU A 31 -9.15 42.10 7.45
C GLU A 31 -10.30 41.54 6.62
N ALA A 32 -11.16 42.44 6.16
CA ALA A 32 -12.24 42.12 5.24
C ALA A 32 -12.36 43.17 4.14
N ALA A 33 -12.87 42.73 2.98
CA ALA A 33 -13.24 43.59 1.87
C ALA A 33 -14.69 43.27 1.48
N LEU A 34 -15.55 44.30 1.48
CA LEU A 34 -16.94 44.21 1.06
C LEU A 34 -17.07 44.88 -0.31
N VAL A 35 -17.54 44.15 -1.31
CA VAL A 35 -17.75 44.65 -2.67
C VAL A 35 -19.21 44.52 -3.07
N ASN A 36 -19.66 45.36 -3.99
CA ASN A 36 -20.95 45.19 -4.67
C ASN A 36 -20.74 45.00 -6.18
N GLY A 37 -21.80 45.10 -6.98
CA GLY A 37 -21.69 44.95 -8.43
C GLY A 37 -20.83 46.02 -9.12
N GLN A 38 -20.58 47.17 -8.46
CA GLN A 38 -20.04 48.38 -9.07
C GLN A 38 -18.69 48.82 -8.49
N SER A 39 -18.39 48.50 -7.24
CA SER A 39 -17.26 49.08 -6.51
C SER A 39 -16.87 48.29 -5.25
N LEU A 40 -15.73 48.66 -4.67
CA LEU A 40 -15.36 48.32 -3.30
C LEU A 40 -16.16 49.22 -2.34
N VAL A 41 -17.04 48.61 -1.53
CA VAL A 41 -17.92 49.32 -0.59
C VAL A 41 -17.17 49.71 0.68
N SER A 42 -16.37 48.79 1.23
CA SER A 42 -15.56 49.01 2.42
C SER A 42 -14.41 47.99 2.49
N SER A 43 -13.30 48.37 3.13
CA SER A 43 -12.17 47.50 3.40
C SER A 43 -11.51 47.89 4.72
N GLY A 44 -11.06 46.91 5.50
CA GLY A 44 -10.41 47.12 6.80
C GLY A 44 -10.71 46.00 7.78
N PRO A 45 -10.57 46.22 9.09
CA PRO A 45 -10.85 45.21 10.10
C PRO A 45 -12.26 44.63 9.97
N LEU A 46 -12.40 43.31 10.08
CA LEU A 46 -13.66 42.58 9.88
C LEU A 46 -14.79 43.13 10.76
N THR A 47 -14.48 43.53 11.99
CA THR A 47 -15.45 44.10 12.96
C THR A 47 -15.88 45.53 12.63
N THR A 48 -15.11 46.24 11.81
CA THR A 48 -15.46 47.56 11.28
C THR A 48 -16.30 47.43 10.02
N VAL A 49 -15.96 46.47 9.14
CA VAL A 49 -16.73 46.18 7.92
C VAL A 49 -18.09 45.53 8.25
N VAL A 50 -18.13 44.66 9.26
CA VAL A 50 -19.34 43.98 9.76
C VAL A 50 -19.43 44.17 11.26
N THR A 51 -20.16 45.20 11.69
CA THR A 51 -20.29 45.57 13.11
C THR A 51 -20.94 44.48 13.96
N HIS A 52 -21.82 43.66 13.38
CA HIS A 52 -22.42 42.50 14.04
C HIS A 52 -21.38 41.47 14.53
N PHE A 53 -20.16 41.47 13.97
CA PHE A 53 -19.09 40.53 14.34
C PHE A 53 -18.18 41.03 15.48
N GLN A 54 -18.48 42.17 16.09
CA GLN A 54 -17.71 42.67 17.26
C GLN A 54 -17.67 41.68 18.43
N GLY A 55 -18.77 40.95 18.66
CA GLY A 55 -18.88 39.91 19.70
C GLY A 55 -18.32 38.54 19.32
N VAL A 56 -17.89 38.34 18.07
CA VAL A 56 -17.30 37.06 17.63
C VAL A 56 -15.90 36.91 18.22
N PRO A 57 -15.54 35.79 18.87
CA PRO A 57 -14.20 35.60 19.42
C PRO A 57 -13.10 35.77 18.37
N GLU A 58 -11.97 36.36 18.77
CA GLU A 58 -10.84 36.69 17.89
C GLU A 58 -10.42 35.49 17.04
N ALA A 59 -10.30 34.31 17.64
CA ALA A 59 -9.86 33.11 16.95
C ALA A 59 -10.78 32.73 15.76
N TYR A 60 -12.09 32.92 15.84
CA TYR A 60 -12.98 32.67 14.70
C TYR A 60 -12.94 33.78 13.66
N ARG A 61 -12.80 35.05 14.09
CA ARG A 61 -12.63 36.17 13.17
C ARG A 61 -11.38 36.00 12.32
N LYS A 62 -10.27 35.62 12.95
CA LYS A 62 -8.93 35.55 12.35
C LYS A 62 -8.63 34.25 11.61
N LEU A 63 -9.11 33.10 12.12
CA LEU A 63 -8.64 31.79 11.67
C LEU A 63 -9.71 30.86 11.06
N SER A 64 -11.01 31.19 11.10
CA SER A 64 -12.04 30.42 10.38
C SER A 64 -11.71 30.19 8.89
N GLU A 65 -11.93 28.98 8.38
CA GLU A 65 -11.67 28.59 6.98
C GLU A 65 -12.92 28.64 6.10
N ALA A 66 -14.11 28.65 6.72
CA ALA A 66 -15.37 28.81 6.02
C ALA A 66 -16.43 29.47 6.89
N VAL A 67 -17.46 30.01 6.22
CA VAL A 67 -18.67 30.51 6.86
C VAL A 67 -19.89 30.08 6.07
N VAL A 68 -20.99 29.85 6.78
CA VAL A 68 -22.33 29.68 6.19
C VAL A 68 -23.26 30.65 6.89
N MET A 69 -24.04 31.41 6.12
CA MET A 69 -24.96 32.38 6.66
C MET A 69 -26.39 31.90 6.48
N THR A 70 -27.18 31.90 7.55
CA THR A 70 -28.56 31.41 7.56
C THR A 70 -29.54 32.54 7.94
N PRO A 71 -30.66 32.68 7.22
CA PRO A 71 -31.70 33.62 7.62
C PRO A 71 -32.41 33.09 8.88
N LEU A 72 -32.76 34.00 9.79
CA LEU A 72 -33.57 33.75 10.98
C LEU A 72 -34.90 34.51 10.92
N ASP A 73 -35.75 34.28 11.92
CA ASP A 73 -37.01 35.00 12.07
C ASP A 73 -36.82 36.53 12.16
N ARG A 74 -37.82 37.26 11.67
CA ARG A 74 -37.93 38.73 11.80
C ARG A 74 -36.79 39.53 11.15
N GLY A 75 -36.15 38.98 10.12
CA GLY A 75 -35.10 39.67 9.35
C GLY A 75 -33.71 39.65 9.99
N SER A 76 -33.53 38.88 11.08
CA SER A 76 -32.22 38.61 11.68
C SER A 76 -31.46 37.55 10.89
N TRP A 77 -30.14 37.47 11.11
CA TRP A 77 -29.25 36.50 10.46
C TRP A 77 -28.36 35.80 11.49
N ALA A 78 -27.97 34.57 11.17
CA ALA A 78 -26.90 33.87 11.88
C ALA A 78 -25.78 33.50 10.92
N THR A 79 -24.57 33.37 11.48
CA THR A 79 -23.38 32.89 10.78
C THR A 79 -22.79 31.72 11.54
N LEU A 80 -22.59 30.62 10.82
CA LEU A 80 -21.81 29.48 11.24
C LEU A 80 -20.37 29.70 10.78
N PHE A 81 -19.44 29.90 11.72
CA PHE A 81 -18.01 29.95 11.46
C PHE A 81 -17.41 28.56 11.64
N VAL A 82 -16.59 28.12 10.71
CA VAL A 82 -15.82 26.87 10.81
C VAL A 82 -14.36 27.20 11.05
N ARG A 83 -13.75 26.62 12.09
CA ARG A 83 -12.34 26.76 12.46
C ARG A 83 -11.75 25.39 12.81
N GLY A 84 -10.93 24.81 11.93
CA GLY A 84 -10.38 23.47 12.14
C GLY A 84 -11.50 22.44 12.36
N SER A 85 -11.50 21.75 13.50
CA SER A 85 -12.58 20.82 13.88
C SER A 85 -13.75 21.49 14.63
N SER A 86 -13.62 22.76 14.96
CA SER A 86 -14.59 23.49 15.77
C SER A 86 -15.46 24.39 14.91
N ILE A 87 -16.66 24.65 15.41
CA ILE A 87 -17.61 25.56 14.79
C ILE A 87 -18.19 26.50 15.85
N LEU A 88 -18.57 27.69 15.41
CA LEU A 88 -19.28 28.68 16.19
C LEU A 88 -20.52 29.11 15.42
N PHE A 89 -21.70 28.86 15.97
CA PHE A 89 -22.95 29.38 15.44
C PHE A 89 -23.31 30.67 16.18
N TYR A 90 -23.38 31.79 15.45
CA TYR A 90 -23.47 33.13 16.01
C TYR A 90 -24.66 33.89 15.42
N ASN A 91 -25.55 34.37 16.27
CA ASN A 91 -26.65 35.26 15.92
C ASN A 91 -26.16 36.72 15.87
N TRP A 92 -26.52 37.45 14.81
CA TRP A 92 -26.05 38.83 14.62
C TRP A 92 -26.53 39.83 15.66
N ASP A 93 -27.65 39.55 16.33
CA ASP A 93 -28.27 40.41 17.35
C ASP A 93 -28.07 39.88 18.77
N ARG A 94 -28.05 38.56 18.95
CA ARG A 94 -28.02 37.88 20.27
C ARG A 94 -26.66 37.32 20.66
N GLY A 95 -25.70 37.29 19.74
CA GLY A 95 -24.37 36.73 19.98
C GLY A 95 -24.30 35.20 19.82
N ARG A 96 -23.40 34.55 20.56
CA ARG A 96 -23.12 33.11 20.44
C ARG A 96 -24.35 32.25 20.76
N ILE A 97 -24.78 31.44 19.79
CA ILE A 97 -25.83 30.42 19.96
C ILE A 97 -25.22 29.11 20.47
N SER A 98 -24.22 28.58 19.77
CA SER A 98 -23.55 27.34 20.13
C SER A 98 -22.09 27.34 19.66
N GLU A 99 -21.26 26.57 20.36
CA GLU A 99 -19.86 26.36 20.03
C GLU A 99 -19.49 24.92 20.38
N GLY A 100 -18.80 24.24 19.48
CA GLY A 100 -18.44 22.84 19.67
C GLY A 100 -17.74 22.26 18.45
N ARG A 101 -17.63 20.93 18.41
CA ARG A 101 -17.11 20.23 17.24
C ARG A 101 -18.14 20.19 16.11
N TRP A 102 -17.67 20.18 14.87
CA TRP A 102 -18.55 20.11 13.70
C TRP A 102 -19.37 18.81 13.65
N ASP A 103 -18.83 17.70 14.14
CA ASP A 103 -19.48 16.38 14.12
C ASP A 103 -20.65 16.27 15.12
N ALA A 104 -20.63 17.08 16.18
CA ALA A 104 -21.73 17.24 17.13
C ALA A 104 -22.74 18.32 16.71
N PHE A 105 -22.52 18.98 15.56
CA PHE A 105 -23.42 20.03 15.09
C PHE A 105 -24.64 19.45 14.41
N TYR A 106 -25.82 19.60 15.02
CA TYR A 106 -27.06 19.02 14.52
C TYR A 106 -26.86 17.52 14.18
N ASN A 107 -27.15 17.10 12.95
CA ASN A 107 -26.94 15.75 12.46
C ASN A 107 -25.70 15.61 11.57
N TRP A 108 -24.81 16.60 11.47
CA TRP A 108 -23.74 16.62 10.47
C TRP A 108 -22.80 15.41 10.61
N GLY A 109 -22.41 15.05 11.84
CA GLY A 109 -21.49 13.93 12.07
C GLY A 109 -22.05 12.56 11.68
N THR A 110 -23.36 12.34 11.88
CA THR A 110 -24.02 11.06 11.57
C THR A 110 -24.60 11.02 10.16
N ALA A 111 -24.96 12.16 9.58
CA ALA A 111 -25.56 12.23 8.25
C ALA A 111 -24.54 12.33 7.12
N LEU A 112 -23.38 12.97 7.32
CA LEU A 112 -22.40 13.13 6.25
C LEU A 112 -21.69 11.80 5.93
N PRO A 113 -21.67 11.37 4.65
CA PRO A 113 -20.87 10.23 4.22
C PRO A 113 -19.37 10.45 4.53
N GLU A 114 -18.62 9.38 4.76
CA GLU A 114 -17.18 9.43 5.08
C GLU A 114 -16.38 10.33 4.12
N PHE A 115 -16.68 10.26 2.82
CA PHE A 115 -16.09 11.11 1.81
C PHE A 115 -16.16 12.60 2.19
N PHE A 116 -17.30 13.10 2.68
CA PHE A 116 -17.47 14.51 3.08
C PHE A 116 -16.99 14.82 4.51
N ARG A 117 -16.76 13.81 5.35
CA ARG A 117 -16.27 14.00 6.74
C ARG A 117 -14.77 14.28 6.83
N SER A 118 -14.00 13.93 5.79
CA SER A 118 -12.53 14.05 5.80
C SER A 118 -11.99 15.44 5.45
N GLN A 119 -12.69 16.23 4.62
CA GLN A 119 -12.39 17.64 4.29
C GLN A 119 -13.36 18.15 3.21
N VAL A 120 -14.03 19.27 3.41
CA VAL A 120 -14.95 19.88 2.43
C VAL A 120 -14.25 21.02 1.69
N ASP A 121 -14.46 21.13 0.36
CA ASP A 121 -13.82 22.17 -0.44
C ASP A 121 -14.54 23.52 -0.29
N ALA A 122 -15.86 23.51 -0.49
CA ALA A 122 -16.69 24.70 -0.39
C ALA A 122 -18.08 24.38 0.19
N LEU A 123 -18.68 25.39 0.81
CA LEU A 123 -20.04 25.38 1.31
C LEU A 123 -20.85 26.47 0.62
N LEU A 124 -22.11 26.20 0.32
CA LEU A 124 -23.08 27.21 -0.11
C LEU A 124 -24.38 27.00 0.66
N GLN A 125 -24.90 28.07 1.27
CA GLN A 125 -26.22 28.00 1.88
C GLN A 125 -27.28 27.71 0.81
N ALA A 126 -28.06 26.65 1.01
CA ALA A 126 -29.19 26.35 0.16
C ALA A 126 -30.43 27.13 0.61
N PRO A 127 -31.43 27.32 -0.28
CA PRO A 127 -32.76 27.75 0.16
C PRO A 127 -33.25 26.85 1.30
N ASN A 128 -34.03 27.41 2.22
CA ASN A 128 -34.67 26.60 3.25
C ASN A 128 -35.55 25.54 2.60
N ALA A 129 -35.65 24.38 3.25
CA ALA A 129 -36.57 23.35 2.85
C ALA A 129 -38.03 23.84 2.99
N ALA A 130 -38.96 23.12 2.37
CA ALA A 130 -40.38 23.45 2.39
C ALA A 130 -40.97 23.51 3.81
N ASP A 131 -40.34 22.84 4.78
CA ASP A 131 -40.69 22.84 6.20
C ASP A 131 -40.04 24.01 6.99
N GLY A 132 -39.28 24.87 6.33
CA GLY A 132 -38.60 26.03 6.90
C GLY A 132 -37.21 25.75 7.48
N ASN A 133 -36.75 24.50 7.52
CA ASN A 133 -35.45 24.13 8.05
C ASN A 133 -34.30 24.47 7.10
N TRP A 134 -33.10 24.65 7.66
CA TRP A 134 -31.92 24.99 6.87
C TRP A 134 -31.35 23.81 6.08
N GLN A 135 -30.91 24.13 4.88
CA GLN A 135 -30.17 23.23 4.01
C GLN A 135 -28.83 23.84 3.61
N THR A 136 -27.82 23.02 3.36
CA THR A 136 -26.51 23.49 2.88
C THR A 136 -25.97 22.54 1.82
N TYR A 137 -25.37 23.11 0.78
CA TYR A 137 -24.64 22.38 -0.25
C TYR A 137 -23.18 22.22 0.17
N PHE A 138 -22.68 20.99 0.10
CA PHE A 138 -21.31 20.60 0.41
C PHE A 138 -20.63 20.18 -0.89
N PHE A 139 -19.57 20.88 -1.29
CA PHE A 139 -18.78 20.56 -2.47
C PHE A 139 -17.50 19.84 -2.06
N LYS A 140 -17.20 18.72 -2.71
CA LYS A 140 -15.95 17.99 -2.51
C LYS A 140 -15.54 17.22 -3.76
N GLY A 141 -14.33 17.48 -4.27
CA GLY A 141 -13.85 16.90 -5.52
C GLY A 141 -14.90 17.14 -6.62
N PRO A 142 -15.30 16.11 -7.39
CA PRO A 142 -16.32 16.25 -8.44
C PRO A 142 -17.77 16.17 -7.93
N ARG A 143 -18.01 16.20 -6.61
CA ARG A 143 -19.34 15.92 -6.02
C ARG A 143 -19.94 17.12 -5.30
N VAL A 144 -21.26 17.13 -5.25
CA VAL A 144 -22.06 18.03 -4.41
C VAL A 144 -23.11 17.24 -3.63
N LEU A 145 -23.21 17.53 -2.34
CA LEU A 145 -24.19 16.93 -1.43
C LEU A 145 -25.09 18.02 -0.85
N THR A 146 -26.38 17.76 -0.77
CA THR A 146 -27.36 18.65 -0.14
C THR A 146 -27.79 18.04 1.18
N LEU A 147 -27.42 18.71 2.27
CA LEU A 147 -27.73 18.27 3.64
C LEU A 147 -28.86 19.12 4.20
N HIS A 148 -29.91 18.46 4.68
CA HIS A 148 -30.91 19.04 5.56
C HIS A 148 -30.45 18.91 7.01
N TRP A 149 -30.34 20.03 7.72
CA TRP A 149 -29.68 20.07 9.04
C TRP A 149 -30.38 19.20 10.09
N THR A 150 -31.64 18.82 9.91
CA THR A 150 -32.36 17.95 10.86
C THR A 150 -32.59 16.53 10.34
N SER A 151 -32.85 16.33 9.04
CA SER A 151 -33.31 15.05 8.49
C SER A 151 -32.26 14.29 7.69
N GLY A 152 -31.12 14.93 7.36
CA GLY A 152 -29.95 14.27 6.80
C GLY A 152 -29.75 14.56 5.32
N VAL A 153 -29.10 13.63 4.61
CA VAL A 153 -28.73 13.81 3.20
C VAL A 153 -29.96 13.71 2.31
N VAL A 154 -30.24 14.77 1.56
CA VAL A 154 -31.38 14.84 0.62
C VAL A 154 -30.94 14.49 -0.80
N ARG A 155 -29.71 14.84 -1.17
CA ARG A 155 -29.14 14.58 -2.49
C ARG A 155 -27.63 14.42 -2.40
N ASN A 156 -27.08 13.52 -3.22
CA ASN A 156 -25.65 13.37 -3.43
C ASN A 156 -25.40 13.11 -4.92
N ALA A 157 -24.80 14.07 -5.61
CA ALA A 157 -24.73 14.11 -7.07
C ALA A 157 -23.33 14.53 -7.56
N LEU A 158 -23.07 14.39 -8.86
CA LEU A 158 -21.93 15.05 -9.49
C LEU A 158 -22.14 16.56 -9.52
N ILE A 159 -21.06 17.34 -9.47
CA ILE A 159 -21.12 18.79 -9.67
C ILE A 159 -21.80 19.12 -11.00
N THR A 160 -21.56 18.34 -12.06
CA THR A 160 -22.17 18.52 -13.38
C THR A 160 -23.67 18.23 -13.43
N GLU A 161 -24.22 17.48 -12.47
CA GLU A 161 -25.67 17.25 -12.31
C GLU A 161 -26.34 18.34 -11.48
N GLY A 162 -25.52 19.11 -10.76
CA GLY A 162 -25.93 20.22 -9.92
C GLY A 162 -26.50 19.81 -8.56
N PRO A 163 -26.56 20.79 -7.64
CA PRO A 163 -26.94 20.58 -6.25
C PRO A 163 -28.44 20.30 -6.03
N ASP A 164 -29.30 20.62 -7.00
CA ASP A 164 -30.75 20.39 -6.90
C ASP A 164 -31.25 19.45 -8.01
N ALA A 165 -32.42 18.85 -7.76
CA ALA A 165 -33.04 17.90 -8.69
C ALA A 165 -33.52 18.56 -10.01
N SER A 166 -33.72 19.88 -10.02
CA SER A 166 -34.17 20.62 -11.20
C SER A 166 -33.53 22.01 -11.25
N GLY A 167 -33.63 22.67 -12.41
CA GLY A 167 -33.11 24.03 -12.59
C GLY A 167 -31.57 24.15 -12.58
N CYS A 168 -30.86 23.03 -12.73
CA CYS A 168 -29.40 22.94 -12.68
C CYS A 168 -28.73 22.55 -14.01
N ALA A 169 -29.44 22.62 -15.15
CA ALA A 169 -28.92 22.20 -16.45
C ALA A 169 -27.64 22.93 -16.90
N GLY A 170 -27.36 24.12 -16.35
CA GLY A 170 -26.14 24.86 -16.61
C GLY A 170 -24.88 24.22 -16.02
N TRP A 171 -25.00 23.45 -14.94
CA TRP A 171 -23.86 22.79 -14.29
C TRP A 171 -23.19 21.76 -15.18
N ALA A 172 -23.96 21.10 -16.05
CA ALA A 172 -23.43 20.14 -17.03
C ALA A 172 -22.49 20.78 -18.06
N ARG A 173 -22.54 22.11 -18.20
CA ARG A 173 -21.77 22.91 -19.16
C ARG A 173 -20.54 23.56 -18.54
N LEU A 174 -20.18 23.20 -17.30
CA LEU A 174 -18.97 23.72 -16.67
C LEU A 174 -17.72 23.33 -17.48
N PRO A 175 -16.75 24.25 -17.65
CA PRO A 175 -15.42 23.91 -18.14
C PRO A 175 -14.77 22.86 -17.25
N GLU A 176 -13.93 21.99 -17.81
CA GLU A 176 -13.29 20.88 -17.10
C GLU A 176 -12.64 21.30 -15.77
N GLY A 177 -11.88 22.40 -15.77
CA GLY A 177 -11.21 22.92 -14.58
C GLY A 177 -12.12 23.32 -13.40
N PHE A 178 -13.42 23.55 -13.64
CA PHE A 178 -14.42 23.91 -12.62
C PHE A 178 -15.35 22.75 -12.25
N ARG A 179 -15.11 21.54 -12.76
CA ARG A 179 -15.92 20.35 -12.43
C ARG A 179 -15.51 19.69 -11.11
N SER A 180 -14.41 20.13 -10.49
CA SER A 180 -13.93 19.62 -9.20
C SER A 180 -13.16 20.67 -8.40
N ASP A 181 -13.00 20.43 -7.10
CA ASP A 181 -12.04 21.10 -6.22
C ASP A 181 -12.24 22.63 -6.10
N LEU A 182 -13.50 23.07 -6.10
CA LEU A 182 -13.88 24.49 -6.01
C LEU A 182 -13.46 25.09 -4.66
N ASP A 183 -12.72 26.20 -4.68
CA ASP A 183 -12.32 26.90 -3.45
C ASP A 183 -13.47 27.67 -2.83
N GLN A 184 -14.37 28.26 -3.62
CA GLN A 184 -15.60 28.87 -3.12
C GLN A 184 -16.75 28.73 -4.11
N VAL A 185 -17.96 28.67 -3.56
CA VAL A 185 -19.21 28.82 -4.31
C VAL A 185 -20.02 29.90 -3.61
N ILE A 186 -20.24 31.02 -4.29
CA ILE A 186 -20.86 32.21 -3.69
C ILE A 186 -22.16 32.50 -4.44
N ALA A 187 -23.25 32.75 -3.71
CA ALA A 187 -24.51 33.17 -4.31
C ALA A 187 -24.32 34.51 -5.06
N TYR A 188 -24.81 34.57 -6.30
CA TYR A 188 -24.83 35.77 -7.11
C TYR A 188 -26.27 36.29 -7.25
N LYS A 189 -26.44 37.56 -7.65
CA LYS A 189 -27.78 38.08 -7.94
C LYS A 189 -28.47 37.20 -8.99
N PRO A 190 -29.80 36.99 -8.90
CA PRO A 190 -30.54 36.24 -9.91
C PRO A 190 -30.38 36.87 -11.30
N ALA A 191 -30.41 36.02 -12.32
CA ALA A 191 -30.51 36.48 -13.71
C ALA A 191 -31.85 37.17 -13.95
N THR A 192 -31.96 37.90 -15.07
CA THR A 192 -33.18 38.63 -15.44
C THR A 192 -34.40 37.73 -15.61
N ASP A 193 -34.19 36.45 -15.93
CA ASP A 193 -35.24 35.42 -16.03
C ASP A 193 -35.54 34.72 -14.69
N GLY A 194 -34.97 35.21 -13.59
CA GLY A 194 -35.09 34.65 -12.25
C GLY A 194 -34.23 33.41 -12.01
N ALA A 195 -33.41 32.97 -12.97
CA ALA A 195 -32.52 31.84 -12.75
C ALA A 195 -31.46 32.18 -11.68
N ARG A 196 -31.19 31.21 -10.78
CA ARG A 196 -30.12 31.35 -9.80
C ARG A 196 -28.77 31.45 -10.51
N GLN A 197 -27.90 32.26 -9.92
CA GLN A 197 -26.53 32.41 -10.36
C GLN A 197 -25.56 32.20 -9.19
N SER A 198 -24.37 31.73 -9.49
CA SER A 198 -23.29 31.62 -8.51
C SER A 198 -21.95 31.99 -9.11
N LEU A 199 -21.13 32.66 -8.31
CA LEU A 199 -19.73 32.88 -8.60
C LEU A 199 -18.93 31.69 -8.06
N LEU A 200 -18.30 30.94 -8.95
CA LEU A 200 -17.40 29.84 -8.62
C LEU A 200 -15.97 30.39 -8.59
N VAL A 201 -15.16 29.97 -7.61
CA VAL A 201 -13.75 30.39 -7.48
C VAL A 201 -12.86 29.16 -7.35
N LYS A 202 -11.72 29.18 -8.04
CA LYS A 202 -10.66 28.18 -7.94
C LYS A 202 -9.29 28.83 -8.16
N GLY A 203 -8.44 28.88 -7.13
CA GLY A 203 -7.20 29.65 -7.12
C GLY A 203 -7.48 31.14 -7.34
N ASP A 204 -6.84 31.73 -8.34
CA ASP A 204 -7.12 33.10 -8.79
C ASP A 204 -8.21 33.18 -9.87
N GLN A 205 -8.72 32.03 -10.35
CA GLN A 205 -9.74 31.98 -11.39
C GLN A 205 -11.14 32.07 -10.79
N GLY A 206 -12.04 32.70 -11.54
CA GLY A 206 -13.47 32.68 -11.25
C GLY A 206 -14.30 32.40 -12.49
N LEU A 207 -15.56 32.03 -12.25
CA LEU A 207 -16.55 31.75 -13.26
C LEU A 207 -17.93 32.13 -12.76
N LEU A 208 -18.65 32.95 -13.51
CA LEU A 208 -20.06 33.20 -13.23
C LEU A 208 -20.91 32.10 -13.88
N LEU A 209 -21.68 31.37 -13.08
CA LEU A 209 -22.55 30.30 -13.53
C LEU A 209 -24.01 30.74 -13.45
N ASN A 210 -24.74 30.68 -14.57
CA ASN A 210 -26.20 30.62 -14.55
C ASN A 210 -26.63 29.16 -14.42
N TRP A 211 -27.40 28.84 -13.38
CA TRP A 211 -27.74 27.45 -13.04
C TRP A 211 -28.57 26.76 -14.13
N ARG A 212 -29.27 27.52 -14.98
CA ARG A 212 -30.10 27.00 -16.08
C ARG A 212 -29.33 26.91 -17.40
N THR A 213 -28.57 27.95 -17.76
CA THR A 213 -28.01 28.08 -19.12
C THR A 213 -26.51 27.77 -19.22
N GLY A 214 -25.78 27.78 -18.10
CA GLY A 214 -24.36 27.47 -18.03
C GLY A 214 -23.48 28.69 -17.72
N PRO A 215 -22.17 28.59 -18.03
CA PRO A 215 -21.23 29.70 -17.85
C PRO A 215 -21.68 30.99 -18.53
N VAL A 216 -21.59 32.10 -17.81
CA VAL A 216 -21.84 33.45 -18.30
C VAL A 216 -20.49 34.09 -18.61
N GLY A 217 -20.09 34.05 -19.87
CA GLY A 217 -18.75 34.44 -20.31
C GLY A 217 -17.71 33.33 -20.13
N SER A 218 -16.43 33.69 -20.32
CA SER A 218 -15.31 32.76 -20.13
C SER A 218 -14.84 32.77 -18.67
N ALA A 219 -14.31 31.65 -18.20
CA ALA A 219 -13.52 31.64 -16.97
C ALA A 219 -12.27 32.51 -17.17
N GLY A 220 -11.83 33.17 -16.10
CA GLY A 220 -10.65 34.01 -16.10
C GLY A 220 -10.28 34.43 -14.68
N LYS A 221 -9.30 35.32 -14.52
CA LYS A 221 -8.95 35.81 -13.18
C LYS A 221 -10.17 36.45 -12.53
N LEU A 222 -10.34 36.23 -11.23
CA LEU A 222 -11.50 36.69 -10.45
C LEU A 222 -11.80 38.19 -10.65
N HIS A 223 -10.77 39.00 -10.76
CA HIS A 223 -10.86 40.46 -10.91
C HIS A 223 -11.00 40.92 -12.37
N GLU A 224 -10.92 40.02 -13.34
CA GLU A 224 -11.05 40.28 -14.77
C GLU A 224 -12.40 39.79 -15.34
N LEU A 225 -13.32 39.29 -14.49
CA LEU A 225 -14.64 38.76 -14.90
C LEU A 225 -15.65 39.82 -15.40
N GLY A 226 -15.23 41.09 -15.55
CA GLY A 226 -16.12 42.18 -15.94
C GLY A 226 -17.11 42.61 -14.85
N ILE A 227 -16.85 42.28 -13.58
CA ILE A 227 -17.63 42.75 -12.42
C ILE A 227 -16.80 43.84 -11.71
N PRO A 228 -17.12 45.14 -11.86
CA PRO A 228 -16.32 46.24 -11.35
C PRO A 228 -15.92 46.14 -9.88
N GLY A 229 -16.82 45.65 -9.00
CA GLY A 229 -16.49 45.46 -7.59
C GLY A 229 -15.42 44.41 -7.34
N LEU A 230 -15.38 43.32 -8.12
CA LEU A 230 -14.30 42.32 -8.04
C LEU A 230 -12.98 42.89 -8.57
N SER A 231 -13.03 43.71 -9.63
CA SER A 231 -11.86 44.43 -10.13
C SER A 231 -11.29 45.43 -9.12
N ALA A 232 -12.15 46.00 -8.27
CA ALA A 232 -11.78 46.94 -7.21
C ALA A 232 -11.26 46.27 -5.92
N LEU A 233 -11.20 44.93 -5.84
CA LEU A 233 -10.64 44.24 -4.66
C LEU A 233 -9.19 44.68 -4.40
N PRO A 234 -8.76 44.86 -3.14
CA PRO A 234 -7.36 45.11 -2.85
C PRO A 234 -6.48 43.94 -3.33
N GLU A 235 -5.26 44.23 -3.77
CA GLU A 235 -4.39 43.21 -4.39
C GLU A 235 -4.21 41.94 -3.55
N PRO A 236 -4.01 42.00 -2.22
CA PRO A 236 -3.85 40.78 -1.42
C PRO A 236 -5.02 39.79 -1.51
N TYR A 237 -6.23 40.23 -1.87
CA TYR A 237 -7.39 39.35 -2.07
C TYR A 237 -7.39 38.67 -3.45
N ARG A 238 -6.61 39.19 -4.40
CA ARG A 238 -6.50 38.72 -5.79
C ARG A 238 -5.25 37.90 -6.03
N THR A 239 -4.27 37.95 -5.12
CA THR A 239 -3.03 37.17 -5.20
C THR A 239 -3.26 35.69 -4.87
N PRO A 240 -2.94 34.74 -5.78
CA PRO A 240 -2.89 33.32 -5.45
C PRO A 240 -1.61 32.98 -4.67
N TYR A 241 -1.70 31.98 -3.80
CA TYR A 241 -0.63 31.50 -2.94
C TYR A 241 -0.17 30.10 -3.32
N ARG A 242 1.08 29.76 -3.02
CA ARG A 242 1.61 28.40 -3.21
C ARG A 242 0.88 27.41 -2.31
N THR A 243 0.78 26.17 -2.78
CA THR A 243 0.27 25.08 -1.96
C THR A 243 1.22 24.76 -0.82
N VAL A 244 0.65 24.33 0.31
CA VAL A 244 1.40 23.98 1.53
C VAL A 244 1.52 22.46 1.71
N THR A 245 1.26 21.70 0.65
CA THR A 245 1.55 20.27 0.60
C THR A 245 2.85 19.99 -0.14
N GLY A 246 3.68 19.12 0.42
CA GLY A 246 4.91 18.64 -0.20
C GLY A 246 6.08 18.42 0.74
N THR A 247 7.30 18.55 0.20
CA THR A 247 8.55 18.28 0.91
C THR A 247 9.37 19.56 1.09
N TRP A 248 9.90 19.75 2.30
CA TRP A 248 10.86 20.80 2.65
C TRP A 248 12.14 20.17 3.19
N LYS A 249 13.31 20.65 2.76
CA LYS A 249 14.61 20.10 3.20
C LYS A 249 15.55 21.19 3.67
N LYS A 250 16.34 20.88 4.70
CA LYS A 250 17.57 21.61 5.02
C LYS A 250 18.75 20.74 4.65
N ASP A 251 19.46 21.11 3.59
CA ASP A 251 20.64 20.39 3.10
C ASP A 251 21.86 21.31 3.22
N THR A 252 22.61 21.17 4.31
CA THR A 252 23.88 21.87 4.51
C THR A 252 24.95 20.81 4.63
N GLY A 253 25.81 20.67 3.64
CA GLY A 253 26.83 19.61 3.53
C GLY A 253 27.86 19.48 4.66
N THR A 254 27.66 20.17 5.79
CA THR A 254 28.50 20.13 7.00
C THR A 254 27.70 20.01 8.31
N GLY A 255 26.37 19.82 8.29
CA GLY A 255 25.51 19.80 9.48
C GLY A 255 24.36 18.79 9.42
N GLN A 256 23.57 18.68 10.49
CA GLN A 256 22.37 17.81 10.51
C GLN A 256 21.39 18.21 9.39
N ARG A 257 20.94 17.21 8.64
CA ARG A 257 19.93 17.34 7.58
C ARG A 257 18.55 17.04 8.13
N ALA A 258 17.55 17.82 7.70
CA ALA A 258 16.15 17.57 8.01
C ALA A 258 15.33 17.49 6.72
N GLU A 259 14.49 16.47 6.60
CA GLU A 259 13.49 16.34 5.53
C GLU A 259 12.10 16.35 6.17
N LEU A 260 11.29 17.33 5.81
CA LEU A 260 9.96 17.59 6.36
C LEU A 260 8.90 17.36 5.28
N ARG A 261 7.80 16.74 5.66
CA ARG A 261 6.62 16.48 4.83
C ARG A 261 5.43 17.16 5.47
N VAL A 262 4.77 18.04 4.73
CA VAL A 262 3.60 18.80 5.20
C VAL A 262 2.44 18.43 4.29
N ASP A 263 1.35 17.90 4.83
CA ASP A 263 0.15 17.44 4.10
C ASP A 263 -1.09 18.17 4.63
N LEU A 264 -1.35 19.38 4.11
CA LEU A 264 -2.46 20.24 4.56
C LEU A 264 -3.53 20.47 3.49
N GLU A 265 -3.13 20.36 2.22
CA GLU A 265 -3.91 20.72 1.05
C GLU A 265 -3.90 19.58 0.01
N GLY A 266 -4.88 19.56 -0.89
CA GLY A 266 -5.01 18.55 -1.95
C GLY A 266 -6.08 17.49 -1.66
N SER A 267 -6.19 16.52 -2.57
CA SER A 267 -7.15 15.42 -2.46
C SER A 267 -6.84 14.56 -1.23
N ARG A 268 -7.83 14.44 -0.33
CA ARG A 268 -7.73 13.62 0.91
C ARG A 268 -6.48 13.96 1.74
N ALA A 269 -6.22 15.26 1.96
CA ALA A 269 -5.12 15.68 2.83
C ALA A 269 -5.32 15.15 4.25
N LEU A 270 -4.25 14.60 4.85
CA LEU A 270 -4.34 13.99 6.17
C LEU A 270 -4.24 15.01 7.31
N CYS A 271 -3.96 16.28 7.00
CA CYS A 271 -3.67 17.33 7.98
C CYS A 271 -2.53 16.93 8.91
N MET A 272 -1.43 16.42 8.35
CA MET A 272 -0.31 15.87 9.10
C MET A 272 1.04 16.46 8.68
N VAL A 273 1.99 16.37 9.60
CA VAL A 273 3.38 16.70 9.38
C VAL A 273 4.25 15.54 9.84
N SER A 274 5.25 15.17 9.06
CA SER A 274 6.28 14.23 9.49
C SER A 274 7.65 14.70 9.05
N GLY A 275 8.70 14.19 9.68
CA GLY A 275 10.05 14.52 9.27
C GLY A 275 11.08 13.49 9.67
N ASP A 276 12.18 13.50 8.94
CA ASP A 276 13.34 12.66 9.16
C ASP A 276 14.57 13.53 9.39
N LEU A 277 15.29 13.23 10.47
CA LEU A 277 16.52 13.88 10.85
C LEU A 277 17.69 12.94 10.55
N PHE A 278 18.73 13.48 9.92
CA PHE A 278 19.94 12.74 9.58
C PHE A 278 21.16 13.43 10.20
N ASN A 279 22.09 12.61 10.69
CA ASN A 279 23.39 13.06 11.12
C ASN A 279 24.23 13.54 9.91
N PRO A 280 25.32 14.29 10.14
CA PRO A 280 26.19 14.75 9.06
C PRO A 280 26.80 13.63 8.20
N ASP A 281 26.93 12.42 8.75
CA ASP A 281 27.39 11.21 8.03
C ASP A 281 26.30 10.55 7.17
N GLY A 282 25.09 11.13 7.13
CA GLY A 282 23.93 10.61 6.41
C GLY A 282 23.14 9.52 7.14
N SER A 283 23.58 9.07 8.31
CA SER A 283 22.83 8.11 9.13
C SER A 283 21.55 8.73 9.69
N LEU A 284 20.48 7.93 9.78
CA LEU A 284 19.20 8.39 10.34
C LEU A 284 19.35 8.61 11.86
N ALA A 285 19.14 9.86 12.30
CA ALA A 285 19.12 10.23 13.72
C ALA A 285 17.74 10.00 14.36
N GLY A 286 16.67 10.20 13.59
CA GLY A 286 15.31 9.96 14.06
C GLY A 286 14.26 10.30 13.01
N SER A 287 13.07 9.75 13.19
CA SER A 287 11.90 10.03 12.34
C SER A 287 10.69 10.27 13.22
N PHE A 288 9.95 11.34 12.94
CA PHE A 288 8.79 11.75 13.71
C PHE A 288 7.57 11.99 12.83
N ARG A 289 6.39 11.93 13.43
CA ARG A 289 5.14 12.39 12.84
C ARG A 289 4.25 13.04 13.88
N SER A 290 3.43 13.98 13.43
CA SER A 290 2.30 14.51 14.17
C SER A 290 1.23 13.45 14.36
N THR A 291 0.23 13.74 15.17
CA THR A 291 -0.97 12.91 15.38
C THR A 291 -2.20 13.75 15.09
N ASP A 292 -3.39 13.23 15.39
CA ASP A 292 -4.64 13.96 15.20
C ASP A 292 -4.80 15.15 16.19
N ALA A 293 -3.84 15.33 17.11
CA ALA A 293 -3.72 16.46 18.03
C ALA A 293 -3.04 17.70 17.41
N LEU A 294 -2.56 17.62 16.16
CA LEU A 294 -1.93 18.74 15.48
C LEU A 294 -2.89 19.93 15.36
N THR A 295 -2.47 21.08 15.88
CA THR A 295 -3.18 22.34 15.70
C THR A 295 -2.58 23.09 14.51
N ILE A 296 -3.45 23.59 13.62
CA ILE A 296 -3.06 24.33 12.42
C ILE A 296 -3.78 25.67 12.45
N GLU A 297 -3.01 26.75 12.37
CA GLU A 297 -3.52 28.12 12.29
C GLU A 297 -3.08 28.76 10.97
N GLN A 298 -4.05 29.06 10.10
CA GLN A 298 -3.80 29.78 8.86
C GLN A 298 -3.89 31.29 9.09
N HIS A 299 -2.76 31.97 9.02
CA HIS A 299 -2.67 33.44 9.03
C HIS A 299 -2.64 33.98 7.59
N SER A 300 -2.58 35.31 7.46
CA SER A 300 -2.52 35.97 6.15
C SER A 300 -1.20 35.76 5.41
N ASP A 301 -0.13 35.46 6.14
CA ASP A 301 1.28 35.44 5.71
C ASP A 301 2.00 34.13 6.05
N ARG A 302 1.41 33.26 6.87
CA ARG A 302 1.99 31.97 7.28
C ARG A 302 0.94 30.97 7.75
N TYR A 303 1.34 29.72 7.83
CA TYR A 303 0.70 28.68 8.63
C TYR A 303 1.56 28.44 9.88
N THR A 304 0.92 28.35 11.04
CA THR A 304 1.55 27.95 12.31
C THR A 304 1.01 26.59 12.72
N LEU A 305 1.89 25.61 12.88
CA LEU A 305 1.55 24.24 13.23
C LEU A 305 2.19 23.88 14.56
N THR A 306 1.40 23.42 15.52
CA THR A 306 1.87 23.10 16.87
C THR A 306 1.30 21.80 17.38
N GLN A 307 2.14 21.02 18.08
CA GLN A 307 1.73 19.80 18.77
C GLN A 307 2.69 19.48 19.90
N THR A 308 2.17 19.00 21.03
CA THR A 308 2.95 18.28 22.06
C THR A 308 2.60 16.79 21.99
N GLY A 309 3.59 15.92 22.21
CA GLY A 309 3.42 14.47 22.10
C GLY A 309 3.55 13.98 20.65
N LEU A 310 4.67 14.25 20.01
CA LEU A 310 5.02 13.66 18.71
C LEU A 310 5.24 12.15 18.81
N ALA A 311 4.83 11.42 17.77
CA ALA A 311 5.17 10.01 17.63
C ALA A 311 6.53 9.88 16.94
N TRP A 312 7.46 9.20 17.60
CA TRP A 312 8.82 8.94 17.09
C TRP A 312 9.04 7.45 16.86
N ALA A 313 9.90 7.12 15.90
CA ALA A 313 10.36 5.74 15.65
C ALA A 313 11.24 5.16 16.79
N GLY A 314 11.50 5.94 17.84
CA GLY A 314 12.29 5.57 19.01
C GLY A 314 12.20 6.64 20.11
N SER A 315 12.85 6.42 21.25
CA SER A 315 12.81 7.36 22.38
C SER A 315 13.65 8.59 22.10
N VAL A 316 12.99 9.72 21.83
CA VAL A 316 13.62 11.04 21.61
C VAL A 316 13.06 12.04 22.63
N ALA A 317 13.94 12.89 23.19
CA ALA A 317 13.56 13.83 24.24
C ALA A 317 12.66 14.98 23.73
N GLN A 318 12.76 15.33 22.45
CA GLN A 318 11.95 16.36 21.82
C GLN A 318 10.57 15.81 21.47
N THR A 319 9.53 16.25 22.18
CA THR A 319 8.15 15.81 21.95
C THR A 319 7.22 16.93 21.50
N THR A 320 7.71 18.18 21.43
CA THR A 320 6.93 19.35 21.01
C THR A 320 7.40 19.86 19.66
N LEU A 321 6.46 20.00 18.73
CA LEU A 321 6.62 20.59 17.40
C LEU A 321 6.11 22.03 17.39
N THR A 322 6.91 22.93 16.83
CA THR A 322 6.44 24.21 16.29
C THR A 322 7.00 24.36 14.88
N LEU A 323 6.10 24.44 13.89
CA LEU A 323 6.46 24.62 12.49
C LEU A 323 5.77 25.87 11.94
N THR A 324 6.55 26.77 11.37
CA THR A 324 6.03 27.93 10.65
C THR A 324 6.31 27.77 9.16
N VAL A 325 5.25 27.75 8.34
CA VAL A 325 5.36 27.68 6.87
C VAL A 325 4.88 29.01 6.27
N PRO A 326 5.75 29.80 5.63
CA PRO A 326 5.33 31.06 5.02
C PRO A 326 4.30 30.87 3.91
N ARG A 327 3.25 31.71 3.89
CA ARG A 327 2.32 31.83 2.76
C ARG A 327 2.91 32.81 1.77
N VAL A 328 3.48 32.28 0.70
CA VAL A 328 4.09 33.06 -0.37
C VAL A 328 3.20 33.07 -1.61
N PRO A 329 3.14 34.18 -2.36
CA PRO A 329 2.47 34.23 -3.65
C PRO A 329 2.95 33.11 -4.59
N ALA A 330 2.06 32.58 -5.43
CA ALA A 330 2.36 31.47 -6.34
C ALA A 330 3.54 31.77 -7.29
N THR A 331 3.74 33.05 -7.65
CA THR A 331 4.81 33.54 -8.51
C THR A 331 6.11 33.88 -7.77
N ALA A 332 6.08 33.99 -6.44
CA ALA A 332 7.24 34.32 -5.63
C ALA A 332 8.13 33.10 -5.41
N THR A 333 9.40 33.33 -5.09
CA THR A 333 10.32 32.23 -4.68
C THR A 333 9.81 31.62 -3.36
N PRO A 334 9.80 30.27 -3.22
CA PRO A 334 9.44 29.62 -1.97
C PRO A 334 10.33 30.12 -0.82
N ALA A 335 9.71 30.47 0.30
CA ALA A 335 10.42 30.79 1.53
C ALA A 335 10.62 29.54 2.39
N ALA A 336 11.69 29.51 3.17
CA ALA A 336 11.99 28.38 4.05
C ALA A 336 10.97 28.27 5.18
N ALA A 337 10.55 27.04 5.48
CA ALA A 337 9.79 26.72 6.66
C ALA A 337 10.72 26.65 7.88
N ALA A 338 10.28 27.22 9.01
CA ALA A 338 11.03 27.19 10.26
C ALA A 338 10.48 26.07 11.16
N LEU A 339 11.27 25.01 11.32
CA LEU A 339 10.99 23.88 12.20
C LEU A 339 11.72 24.06 13.53
N SER A 340 10.99 23.94 14.63
CA SER A 340 11.53 23.86 15.99
C SER A 340 10.98 22.62 16.69
N LEU A 341 11.89 21.76 17.17
CA LEU A 341 11.56 20.59 17.99
C LEU A 341 12.14 20.77 19.38
N THR A 342 11.30 20.76 20.42
CA THR A 342 11.72 21.01 21.80
C THR A 342 11.29 19.89 22.73
N LYS A 343 11.95 19.83 23.90
CA LYS A 343 11.43 19.08 25.05
C LYS A 343 10.13 19.70 25.58
N PRO A 344 9.33 18.98 26.40
CA PRO A 344 8.14 19.53 27.04
C PRO A 344 8.37 20.80 27.86
N ASP A 345 9.55 20.93 28.48
CA ASP A 345 9.96 22.10 29.27
C ASP A 345 10.47 23.28 28.41
N GLY A 346 10.46 23.13 27.08
CA GLY A 346 10.93 24.13 26.13
C GLY A 346 12.45 24.19 25.94
N THR A 347 13.23 23.36 26.63
CA THR A 347 14.70 23.38 26.54
C THR A 347 15.24 22.54 25.38
N GLY A 348 16.50 22.82 24.99
CA GLY A 348 17.23 22.06 23.97
C GLY A 348 16.57 22.03 22.57
N PRO A 349 16.22 23.18 21.98
CA PRO A 349 15.54 23.23 20.69
C PRO A 349 16.45 22.73 19.55
N LEU A 350 15.93 21.83 18.72
CA LEU A 350 16.49 21.56 17.40
C LEU A 350 15.79 22.49 16.40
N GLN A 351 16.57 23.31 15.69
CA GLN A 351 16.04 24.32 14.77
C GLN A 351 16.55 24.13 13.35
N PHE A 352 15.61 24.14 12.40
CA PHE A 352 15.90 23.99 10.98
C PHE A 352 15.13 25.03 10.16
N ALA A 353 15.83 25.65 9.21
CA ALA A 353 15.20 26.42 8.13
C ALA A 353 15.22 25.52 6.89
N CYS A 354 14.07 24.98 6.52
CA CYS A 354 13.93 23.98 5.46
C CYS A 354 13.35 24.67 4.20
N ALA A 355 14.04 24.60 3.07
CA ALA A 355 13.54 25.12 1.80
C ALA A 355 12.59 24.12 1.14
N GLN A 356 11.55 24.58 0.45
CA GLN A 356 10.65 23.70 -0.29
C GLN A 356 11.39 23.07 -1.47
N THR A 357 11.31 21.75 -1.62
CA THR A 357 11.97 21.01 -2.72
C THR A 357 10.99 20.45 -3.75
N GLY A 358 9.72 20.30 -3.40
CA GLY A 358 8.69 19.78 -4.31
C GLY A 358 7.31 19.70 -3.65
N THR A 359 6.29 19.47 -4.47
CA THR A 359 4.89 19.32 -4.03
C THR A 359 4.53 17.89 -3.65
N ALA A 360 5.31 16.90 -4.09
CA ALA A 360 5.17 15.52 -3.63
C ALA A 360 5.73 15.36 -2.20
N LEU A 361 5.10 14.50 -1.41
CA LEU A 361 5.51 14.19 -0.04
C LEU A 361 6.70 13.22 -0.02
N ARG A 362 6.81 12.40 -1.06
CA ARG A 362 7.98 11.58 -1.37
C ARG A 362 8.16 11.47 -2.88
N MET A 363 9.36 11.15 -3.29
CA MET A 363 9.69 10.87 -4.68
C MET A 363 10.50 9.57 -4.71
N VAL A 364 10.20 8.70 -5.67
CA VAL A 364 10.93 7.45 -5.94
C VAL A 364 11.36 7.44 -7.41
N GLU A 365 12.57 6.96 -7.67
CA GLU A 365 13.04 6.66 -9.01
C GLU A 365 12.71 5.21 -9.35
N LEU A 366 12.10 4.96 -10.51
CA LEU A 366 11.76 3.64 -11.01
C LEU A 366 12.60 3.35 -12.27
N GLU A 367 13.49 2.38 -12.14
CA GLU A 367 14.20 1.76 -13.26
C GLU A 367 13.35 0.62 -13.81
N THR A 368 13.24 0.49 -15.13
CA THR A 368 12.40 -0.52 -15.75
C THR A 368 13.19 -1.26 -16.81
N ASP A 369 13.27 -2.58 -16.66
CA ASP A 369 13.80 -3.47 -17.68
C ASP A 369 12.65 -4.33 -18.24
N VAL A 370 12.69 -4.60 -19.53
CA VAL A 370 11.61 -5.29 -20.25
C VAL A 370 12.19 -6.34 -21.19
N ILE A 371 11.65 -7.56 -21.16
CA ILE A 371 12.02 -8.59 -22.14
C ILE A 371 11.54 -8.18 -23.55
N GLU A 372 12.34 -8.45 -24.57
CA GLU A 372 11.97 -8.20 -25.96
C GLU A 372 10.59 -8.81 -26.30
N GLY A 373 9.74 -8.03 -26.96
CA GLY A 373 8.41 -8.48 -27.38
C GLY A 373 7.30 -8.38 -26.32
N VAL A 374 7.56 -7.82 -25.14
CA VAL A 374 6.52 -7.46 -24.16
C VAL A 374 6.39 -5.94 -24.01
N GLU A 375 5.21 -5.48 -23.61
CA GLU A 375 4.90 -4.05 -23.49
C GLU A 375 4.82 -3.61 -22.02
N VAL A 376 5.28 -2.39 -21.74
CA VAL A 376 5.14 -1.75 -20.42
C VAL A 376 3.79 -1.05 -20.36
N PHE A 377 3.05 -1.27 -19.28
CA PHE A 377 1.74 -0.63 -19.06
C PHE A 377 1.85 0.90 -19.11
N GLN A 378 0.97 1.54 -19.89
CA GLN A 378 0.96 2.99 -20.07
C GLN A 378 -0.11 3.67 -19.23
N SER A 379 -1.37 3.32 -19.46
CA SER A 379 -2.52 3.94 -18.82
C SER A 379 -3.79 3.12 -18.98
N TYR A 380 -4.76 3.37 -18.10
CA TYR A 380 -6.08 2.78 -18.10
C TYR A 380 -7.16 3.87 -18.05
N ASP A 381 -8.18 3.78 -18.91
CA ASP A 381 -9.35 4.67 -18.90
C ASP A 381 -10.46 4.08 -18.03
N THR A 382 -10.84 4.78 -16.96
CA THR A 382 -11.87 4.31 -16.02
C THR A 382 -13.28 4.26 -16.60
N THR A 383 -13.49 4.68 -17.85
CA THR A 383 -14.74 4.46 -18.58
C THR A 383 -14.94 3.02 -19.06
N LEU A 384 -13.87 2.22 -19.11
CA LEU A 384 -13.89 0.85 -19.63
C LEU A 384 -14.48 -0.18 -18.65
N ALA A 385 -14.65 0.16 -17.37
CA ALA A 385 -15.27 -0.70 -16.37
C ALA A 385 -16.40 0.00 -15.59
N PRO A 386 -17.26 -0.78 -14.90
CA PRO A 386 -18.08 -0.23 -13.83
C PRO A 386 -17.17 0.37 -12.76
N VAL A 387 -17.45 1.60 -12.34
CA VAL A 387 -16.71 2.33 -11.30
C VAL A 387 -17.70 3.15 -10.48
N PRO A 388 -17.36 3.55 -9.24
CA PRO A 388 -18.28 4.33 -8.43
C PRO A 388 -18.61 5.67 -9.08
N PRO A 389 -19.84 6.18 -8.91
CA PRO A 389 -20.20 7.50 -9.40
C PRO A 389 -19.18 8.57 -8.96
N GLY A 390 -18.57 9.25 -9.93
CA GLY A 390 -17.57 10.31 -9.69
C GLY A 390 -16.11 9.91 -9.88
N TYR A 391 -15.81 8.63 -10.12
CA TYR A 391 -14.46 8.15 -10.46
C TYR A 391 -14.37 7.68 -11.93
N ARG A 392 -15.42 7.93 -12.71
CA ARG A 392 -15.54 7.68 -14.16
C ARG A 392 -14.91 8.84 -14.95
N ASN A 393 -14.36 8.54 -16.13
CA ASN A 393 -13.65 9.50 -17.00
C ASN A 393 -12.30 9.99 -16.44
N ARG A 394 -11.53 9.09 -15.83
CA ARG A 394 -10.13 9.32 -15.46
C ARG A 394 -9.25 8.46 -16.34
N VAL A 395 -8.11 9.02 -16.77
CA VAL A 395 -7.04 8.23 -17.39
C VAL A 395 -5.94 8.09 -16.35
N LEU A 396 -5.69 6.86 -15.91
CA LEU A 396 -4.76 6.55 -14.83
C LEU A 396 -3.54 5.80 -15.34
N SER A 397 -2.35 6.31 -15.07
CA SER A 397 -1.09 5.58 -15.15
C SER A 397 -0.63 5.17 -13.75
N VAL A 398 0.40 4.33 -13.66
CA VAL A 398 1.06 4.01 -12.39
C VAL A 398 1.54 5.29 -11.69
N ALA A 399 2.14 6.21 -12.46
CA ALA A 399 2.61 7.48 -11.93
C ALA A 399 1.46 8.36 -11.42
N SER A 400 0.32 8.45 -12.13
CA SER A 400 -0.81 9.25 -11.65
C SER A 400 -1.50 8.64 -10.44
N ALA A 401 -1.60 7.31 -10.35
CA ALA A 401 -2.16 6.61 -9.19
C ALA A 401 -1.36 6.90 -7.91
N TYR A 402 -0.03 6.91 -8.00
CA TYR A 402 0.84 7.30 -6.89
C TYR A 402 0.89 8.81 -6.64
N ALA A 403 0.77 9.64 -7.69
CA ALA A 403 0.69 11.09 -7.53
C ALA A 403 -0.53 11.49 -6.69
N GLU A 404 -1.68 10.85 -6.89
CA GLU A 404 -2.86 11.02 -6.02
C GLU A 404 -2.59 10.56 -4.57
N ALA A 405 -1.72 9.57 -4.38
CA ALA A 405 -1.24 9.15 -3.08
C ALA A 405 -0.19 10.10 -2.47
N GLY A 406 0.21 11.17 -3.17
CA GLY A 406 1.22 12.13 -2.73
C GLY A 406 2.66 11.67 -2.97
N ILE A 407 2.87 10.63 -3.77
CA ILE A 407 4.16 10.05 -4.10
C ILE A 407 4.46 10.29 -5.58
N GLU A 408 5.59 10.92 -5.88
CA GLU A 408 6.04 11.09 -7.24
C GLU A 408 6.86 9.88 -7.69
N ILE A 409 6.40 9.17 -8.73
CA ILE A 409 7.21 8.18 -9.43
C ILE A 409 7.91 8.87 -10.58
N ARG A 410 9.24 8.88 -10.56
CA ARG A 410 10.08 9.35 -11.66
C ARG A 410 10.70 8.17 -12.38
N ALA A 411 10.54 8.09 -13.69
CA ALA A 411 11.31 7.14 -14.46
C ALA A 411 12.80 7.49 -14.37
N ALA A 412 13.64 6.51 -14.09
CA ALA A 412 15.10 6.66 -14.05
C ALA A 412 15.74 6.78 -15.45
N GLY A 413 14.93 6.67 -16.50
CA GLY A 413 15.32 6.65 -17.90
C GLY A 413 14.20 6.07 -18.76
N THR A 414 14.51 5.73 -19.99
CA THR A 414 13.64 4.85 -20.80
C THR A 414 13.78 3.41 -20.33
N ALA A 415 12.74 2.60 -20.51
CA ALA A 415 12.84 1.17 -20.20
C ALA A 415 13.94 0.51 -21.05
N ASN A 416 14.80 -0.30 -20.44
CA ASN A 416 15.82 -1.04 -21.17
C ASN A 416 15.21 -2.33 -21.73
N THR A 417 15.35 -2.56 -23.03
CA THR A 417 14.94 -3.81 -23.65
C THR A 417 16.04 -4.86 -23.52
N ILE A 418 15.73 -5.96 -22.87
CA ILE A 418 16.59 -7.14 -22.75
C ILE A 418 16.31 -8.04 -23.96
N ALA A 419 17.31 -8.20 -24.82
CA ALA A 419 17.18 -9.03 -26.02
C ALA A 419 16.92 -10.48 -25.62
N ASP A 420 15.87 -11.09 -26.19
CA ASP A 420 15.51 -12.47 -25.91
C ASP A 420 16.20 -13.41 -26.92
N SER A 421 17.32 -13.99 -26.50
CA SER A 421 18.04 -15.02 -27.26
C SER A 421 17.76 -16.45 -26.80
N SER A 422 16.75 -16.68 -25.95
CA SER A 422 16.49 -18.01 -25.39
C SER A 422 15.91 -19.01 -26.41
N GLY A 423 15.19 -18.53 -27.42
CA GLY A 423 14.59 -19.35 -28.50
C GLY A 423 13.44 -20.27 -28.07
N THR A 424 13.20 -20.42 -26.76
CA THR A 424 12.09 -21.14 -26.14
C THR A 424 11.51 -20.32 -24.99
N ASP A 425 10.21 -20.42 -24.73
CA ASP A 425 9.56 -19.61 -23.68
C ASP A 425 9.87 -20.16 -22.28
N LEU A 426 11.03 -19.79 -21.74
CA LEU A 426 11.48 -20.22 -20.41
C LEU A 426 10.74 -19.48 -19.30
N ARG A 427 10.56 -20.16 -18.16
CA ARG A 427 9.91 -19.62 -16.96
C ARG A 427 10.97 -19.13 -15.98
N TRP A 428 10.86 -17.88 -15.55
CA TRP A 428 11.76 -17.27 -14.57
C TRP A 428 11.56 -17.87 -13.18
N SER A 429 12.61 -18.44 -12.62
CA SER A 429 12.65 -18.85 -11.22
C SER A 429 12.98 -17.67 -10.31
N PRO A 430 12.61 -17.70 -9.01
CA PRO A 430 13.03 -16.67 -8.06
C PRO A 430 14.56 -16.48 -7.99
N SER A 431 15.33 -17.56 -8.24
CA SER A 431 16.80 -17.52 -8.26
C SER A 431 17.31 -16.70 -9.45
N GLU A 432 16.70 -16.87 -10.63
CA GLU A 432 17.03 -16.12 -11.84
C GLU A 432 16.57 -14.65 -11.73
N LEU A 433 15.40 -14.38 -11.12
CA LEU A 433 14.94 -13.01 -10.86
C LEU A 433 15.88 -12.26 -9.90
N TYR A 434 16.33 -12.93 -8.84
CA TYR A 434 17.33 -12.38 -7.94
C TYR A 434 18.65 -12.08 -8.68
N ALA A 435 19.13 -13.03 -9.48
CA ALA A 435 20.33 -12.85 -10.29
C ALA A 435 20.19 -11.69 -11.29
N ALA A 436 19.05 -11.59 -11.98
CA ALA A 436 18.74 -10.54 -12.94
C ALA A 436 18.79 -9.15 -12.30
N MET A 437 18.13 -8.98 -11.15
CA MET A 437 18.17 -7.74 -10.38
C MET A 437 19.60 -7.37 -9.97
N ARG A 438 20.37 -8.35 -9.47
CA ARG A 438 21.75 -8.13 -9.04
C ARG A 438 22.66 -7.67 -10.17
N ALA A 439 22.41 -8.14 -11.39
CA ALA A 439 23.20 -7.80 -12.56
C ALA A 439 22.79 -6.49 -13.24
N ASN A 440 21.50 -6.12 -13.21
CA ASN A 440 20.98 -5.05 -14.08
C ASN A 440 20.45 -3.83 -13.34
N TYR A 441 20.15 -3.93 -12.05
CA TYR A 441 19.65 -2.79 -11.30
C TYR A 441 20.77 -1.74 -11.10
N SER A 442 20.92 -0.83 -12.05
CA SER A 442 22.04 0.12 -12.11
C SER A 442 21.98 1.16 -10.98
N LEU A 443 20.78 1.46 -10.52
CA LEU A 443 20.53 2.34 -9.39
C LEU A 443 20.70 1.68 -8.01
N ARG A 444 21.03 0.38 -7.95
CA ARG A 444 21.16 -0.36 -6.71
C ARG A 444 22.20 0.24 -5.76
N GLY A 445 21.86 0.28 -4.48
CA GLY A 445 22.73 0.71 -3.39
C GLY A 445 22.66 -0.28 -2.22
N THR A 446 23.64 -0.23 -1.34
CA THR A 446 23.71 -1.07 -0.12
C THR A 446 22.99 -0.44 1.08
N SER A 447 22.29 0.67 0.86
CA SER A 447 21.60 1.49 1.85
C SER A 447 20.16 1.75 1.43
N PRO A 448 19.25 2.03 2.39
CA PRO A 448 17.88 2.38 2.05
C PRO A 448 17.85 3.60 1.12
N GLN A 449 17.07 3.52 0.05
CA GLN A 449 17.03 4.55 -0.99
C GLN A 449 15.67 4.60 -1.67
N TRP A 450 15.31 5.78 -2.17
CA TRP A 450 14.08 5.98 -2.94
C TRP A 450 14.28 5.58 -4.40
N LYS A 451 14.69 4.34 -4.62
CA LYS A 451 14.91 3.77 -5.95
C LYS A 451 14.36 2.36 -5.98
N LEU A 452 13.70 2.02 -7.08
CA LEU A 452 13.10 0.72 -7.35
C LEU A 452 13.51 0.20 -8.73
N TRP A 453 13.48 -1.12 -8.87
CA TRP A 453 13.65 -1.83 -10.12
C TRP A 453 12.39 -2.63 -10.42
N ALA A 454 11.81 -2.41 -11.60
CA ALA A 454 10.71 -3.21 -12.13
C ALA A 454 11.18 -3.99 -13.35
N PHE A 455 10.97 -5.29 -13.33
CA PHE A 455 11.27 -6.16 -14.47
C PHE A 455 9.98 -6.69 -15.08
N ILE A 456 9.76 -6.39 -16.36
CA ILE A 456 8.59 -6.88 -17.09
C ILE A 456 9.02 -8.12 -17.88
N ALA A 457 8.69 -9.28 -17.31
CA ALA A 457 9.15 -10.59 -17.76
C ALA A 457 8.01 -11.39 -18.43
N SER A 458 8.36 -12.56 -18.97
CA SER A 458 7.43 -13.49 -19.62
C SER A 458 6.56 -14.24 -18.59
N TYR A 459 6.94 -15.48 -18.27
CA TYR A 459 6.32 -16.34 -17.25
C TYR A 459 7.28 -16.54 -16.08
N SER A 460 6.74 -16.90 -14.92
CA SER A 460 7.52 -17.37 -13.78
C SER A 460 7.24 -18.85 -13.50
N SER A 461 8.18 -19.53 -12.85
CA SER A 461 7.93 -20.85 -12.26
C SER A 461 6.95 -20.78 -11.10
N THR A 462 6.78 -19.58 -10.54
CA THR A 462 5.74 -19.24 -9.58
C THR A 462 4.55 -18.68 -10.35
N GLU A 463 3.41 -19.34 -10.26
CA GLU A 463 2.18 -18.88 -10.93
C GLU A 463 1.64 -17.65 -10.20
N ALA A 464 1.77 -16.48 -10.84
CA ALA A 464 1.38 -15.16 -10.32
C ALA A 464 1.24 -14.15 -11.48
N PHE A 465 0.69 -12.96 -11.19
CA PHE A 465 0.73 -11.79 -12.09
C PHE A 465 1.93 -10.87 -11.81
N GLY A 466 2.38 -10.80 -10.56
CA GLY A 466 3.53 -10.02 -10.12
C GLY A 466 4.16 -10.64 -8.87
N LEU A 467 5.41 -10.28 -8.59
CA LEU A 467 6.13 -10.73 -7.40
C LEU A 467 7.09 -9.64 -6.90
N MET A 468 7.06 -9.35 -5.60
CA MET A 468 8.22 -8.78 -4.90
C MET A 468 9.12 -9.91 -4.41
N PHE A 469 10.24 -10.14 -5.09
CA PHE A 469 11.09 -11.32 -4.88
C PHE A 469 12.30 -11.06 -3.97
N ASP A 470 12.64 -9.79 -3.70
CA ASP A 470 13.87 -9.40 -2.99
C ASP A 470 13.59 -9.02 -1.53
N THR A 471 13.04 -9.91 -0.71
CA THR A 471 12.79 -9.55 0.71
C THR A 471 14.05 -9.54 1.60
N GLN A 472 15.20 -10.01 1.10
CA GLN A 472 16.47 -10.12 1.85
C GLN A 472 17.38 -8.89 1.73
N PHE A 473 18.36 -8.77 2.64
CA PHE A 473 19.51 -7.83 2.57
C PHE A 473 19.15 -6.36 2.25
N ARG A 474 18.35 -5.72 3.11
CA ARG A 474 17.72 -4.42 2.75
C ARG A 474 16.91 -4.57 1.46
N GLY A 475 15.91 -5.44 1.52
CA GLY A 475 15.02 -5.79 0.42
C GLY A 475 13.96 -4.73 0.07
N ARG A 476 12.93 -5.13 -0.67
CA ARG A 476 11.82 -4.27 -1.14
C ARG A 476 12.24 -3.27 -2.21
N GLN A 477 13.22 -3.62 -3.04
CA GLN A 477 13.72 -2.78 -4.11
C GLN A 477 13.46 -3.36 -5.51
N GLY A 478 13.07 -4.62 -5.61
CA GLY A 478 12.83 -5.33 -6.86
C GLY A 478 11.42 -5.91 -6.93
N LEU A 479 10.73 -5.63 -8.04
CA LEU A 479 9.47 -6.28 -8.39
C LEU A 479 9.54 -6.82 -9.83
N VAL A 480 8.78 -7.87 -10.10
CA VAL A 480 8.56 -8.40 -11.45
C VAL A 480 7.08 -8.35 -11.78
N ILE A 481 6.76 -8.03 -13.03
CA ILE A 481 5.42 -8.16 -13.62
C ILE A 481 5.49 -9.23 -14.70
N LEU A 482 4.56 -10.19 -14.68
CA LEU A 482 4.55 -11.35 -15.55
C LEU A 482 3.57 -11.13 -16.71
N TYR A 483 4.07 -10.51 -17.77
CA TYR A 483 3.26 -10.05 -18.91
C TYR A 483 2.46 -11.18 -19.57
N LYS A 484 3.06 -12.36 -19.73
CA LYS A 484 2.36 -13.49 -20.38
C LYS A 484 1.29 -14.08 -19.46
N SER A 485 1.50 -14.10 -18.14
CA SER A 485 0.45 -14.47 -17.19
C SER A 485 -0.76 -13.54 -17.30
N LEU A 486 -0.53 -12.22 -17.35
CA LEU A 486 -1.58 -11.22 -17.54
C LEU A 486 -2.31 -11.40 -18.87
N ARG A 487 -1.56 -11.65 -19.96
CA ARG A 487 -2.13 -11.89 -21.29
C ARG A 487 -3.07 -13.09 -21.30
N ASP A 488 -2.61 -14.21 -20.75
CA ASP A 488 -3.36 -15.48 -20.79
C ASP A 488 -4.64 -15.40 -19.92
N HIS A 489 -4.65 -14.53 -18.91
CA HIS A 489 -5.83 -14.21 -18.10
C HIS A 489 -6.65 -13.02 -18.63
N GLN A 490 -6.35 -12.53 -19.84
CA GLN A 490 -7.04 -11.38 -20.46
C GLN A 490 -7.02 -10.10 -19.61
N ALA A 491 -5.98 -9.92 -18.81
CA ALA A 491 -5.81 -8.78 -17.91
C ALA A 491 -5.04 -7.60 -18.54
N LEU A 492 -4.40 -7.79 -19.70
CA LEU A 492 -3.69 -6.71 -20.39
C LEU A 492 -4.66 -5.60 -20.84
N GLY A 493 -4.29 -4.35 -20.59
CA GLY A 493 -5.07 -3.15 -20.87
C GLY A 493 -6.28 -2.95 -19.95
N THR A 494 -6.47 -3.79 -18.92
CA THR A 494 -7.62 -3.70 -18.00
C THR A 494 -7.24 -3.01 -16.68
N ALA A 495 -8.23 -2.85 -15.81
CA ALA A 495 -8.01 -2.35 -14.46
C ALA A 495 -7.13 -3.31 -13.62
N ASP A 496 -7.12 -4.60 -13.93
CA ASP A 496 -6.32 -5.62 -13.23
C ASP A 496 -4.81 -5.45 -13.51
N GLU A 497 -4.42 -5.05 -14.74
CA GLU A 497 -3.03 -4.73 -15.03
C GLU A 497 -2.57 -3.49 -14.25
N LEU A 498 -3.35 -2.40 -14.25
CA LEU A 498 -3.02 -1.22 -13.44
C LEU A 498 -2.92 -1.57 -11.96
N LEU A 499 -3.86 -2.36 -11.44
CA LEU A 499 -3.84 -2.82 -10.05
C LEU A 499 -2.58 -3.61 -9.77
N THR A 500 -2.19 -4.55 -10.62
CA THR A 500 -0.96 -5.36 -10.44
C THR A 500 0.26 -4.47 -10.27
N TYR A 501 0.50 -3.52 -11.18
CA TYR A 501 1.66 -2.61 -11.06
C TYR A 501 1.61 -1.77 -9.77
N VAL A 502 0.47 -1.17 -9.45
CA VAL A 502 0.34 -0.30 -8.27
C VAL A 502 0.51 -1.12 -6.99
N HIS A 503 -0.03 -2.33 -6.95
CA HIS A 503 0.01 -3.28 -5.84
C HIS A 503 1.43 -3.76 -5.54
N GLU A 504 2.18 -4.22 -6.55
CA GLU A 504 3.55 -4.69 -6.37
C GLU A 504 4.49 -3.56 -5.90
N ILE A 505 4.34 -2.35 -6.44
CA ILE A 505 5.06 -1.17 -5.93
C ILE A 505 4.62 -0.85 -4.49
N GLY A 506 3.37 -1.14 -4.12
CA GLY A 506 2.84 -0.97 -2.78
C GLY A 506 3.60 -1.83 -1.76
N HIS A 507 3.89 -3.08 -2.12
CA HIS A 507 4.75 -3.96 -1.32
C HIS A 507 6.17 -3.41 -1.16
N ALA A 508 6.73 -2.81 -2.22
CA ALA A 508 8.03 -2.15 -2.15
C ALA A 508 8.03 -1.01 -1.11
N PHE A 509 6.91 -0.29 -0.97
CA PHE A 509 6.68 0.70 0.09
C PHE A 509 6.24 0.11 1.45
N ASN A 510 6.34 -1.21 1.62
CA ASN A 510 5.99 -1.93 2.83
C ASN A 510 4.49 -1.97 3.18
N LEU A 511 3.62 -1.90 2.17
CA LEU A 511 2.19 -2.12 2.38
C LEU A 511 1.89 -3.62 2.36
N SER A 512 1.23 -4.10 3.40
CA SER A 512 0.64 -5.44 3.45
C SER A 512 -0.72 -5.45 2.78
N HIS A 513 -1.15 -6.64 2.34
CA HIS A 513 -2.54 -6.87 1.93
C HIS A 513 -3.53 -6.42 2.99
N SER A 514 -4.70 -5.96 2.53
CA SER A 514 -5.75 -5.42 3.40
C SER A 514 -6.15 -6.36 4.54
N TRP A 515 -6.25 -7.68 4.30
CA TRP A 515 -6.60 -8.69 5.31
C TRP A 515 -5.42 -9.21 6.14
N ARG A 516 -4.19 -8.71 5.92
CA ARG A 516 -2.95 -9.10 6.62
C ARG A 516 -2.31 -7.96 7.40
N LYS A 517 -3.00 -6.83 7.53
CA LYS A 517 -2.50 -5.66 8.26
C LYS A 517 -2.28 -5.96 9.75
N ASP A 518 -3.02 -6.90 10.32
CA ASP A 518 -2.96 -7.32 11.73
C ASP A 518 -1.78 -8.26 12.07
N ILE A 519 -0.98 -8.68 11.09
CA ILE A 519 0.25 -9.43 11.32
C ILE A 519 1.51 -8.59 11.11
N ASN A 520 1.34 -7.29 10.84
CA ASN A 520 2.44 -6.34 10.85
C ASN A 520 3.04 -6.25 12.27
N ASP A 521 4.26 -5.73 12.37
CA ASP A 521 4.93 -5.48 13.66
C ASP A 521 5.31 -3.99 13.80
N PRO A 522 4.61 -3.19 14.62
CA PRO A 522 3.40 -3.57 15.36
C PRO A 522 2.22 -3.81 14.39
N PRO A 523 1.14 -4.46 14.83
CA PRO A 523 0.00 -4.69 13.94
C PRO A 523 -0.77 -3.43 13.57
N SER A 524 -1.33 -3.43 12.37
CA SER A 524 -2.08 -2.32 11.77
C SER A 524 -3.59 -2.60 11.80
N PRO A 525 -4.44 -1.56 11.86
CA PRO A 525 -5.89 -1.75 11.81
C PRO A 525 -6.31 -2.43 10.49
N LEU A 526 -7.27 -3.35 10.59
CA LEU A 526 -7.93 -3.95 9.45
C LEU A 526 -9.13 -3.08 9.02
N GLY A 527 -9.37 -3.01 7.71
CA GLY A 527 -10.57 -2.41 7.16
C GLY A 527 -11.86 -3.20 7.43
N PRO A 528 -12.98 -2.82 6.79
CA PRO A 528 -14.25 -3.55 6.89
C PRO A 528 -14.10 -5.05 6.63
N ASN A 529 -14.90 -5.87 7.32
CA ASN A 529 -14.87 -7.33 7.23
C ASN A 529 -13.45 -7.92 7.32
N GLN A 530 -12.70 -7.56 8.37
CA GLN A 530 -11.32 -8.01 8.58
C GLN A 530 -10.36 -7.66 7.42
N GLY A 531 -10.60 -6.54 6.72
CA GLY A 531 -9.81 -6.09 5.59
C GLY A 531 -10.27 -6.61 4.23
N TYR A 532 -11.13 -7.63 4.16
CA TYR A 532 -11.68 -8.12 2.90
C TYR A 532 -12.65 -7.13 2.24
N GLY A 533 -13.30 -6.27 3.03
CA GLY A 533 -14.17 -5.22 2.52
C GLY A 533 -13.46 -3.91 2.20
N GLU A 534 -12.12 -3.88 2.24
CA GLU A 534 -11.36 -2.65 2.05
C GLU A 534 -11.21 -2.29 0.56
N LEU A 535 -11.68 -1.12 0.15
CA LEU A 535 -11.55 -0.63 -1.23
C LEU A 535 -10.19 0.04 -1.42
N SER A 536 -9.17 -0.78 -1.68
CA SER A 536 -7.76 -0.38 -1.78
C SER A 536 -7.06 -1.10 -2.93
N TRP A 537 -6.01 -0.48 -3.47
CA TRP A 537 -5.03 -1.15 -4.34
C TRP A 537 -4.39 -2.38 -3.68
N MET A 538 -4.32 -2.42 -2.34
CA MET A 538 -3.78 -3.54 -1.57
C MET A 538 -4.82 -4.62 -1.22
N ASN A 539 -6.04 -4.50 -1.77
CA ASN A 539 -7.03 -5.57 -1.71
C ASN A 539 -7.12 -6.31 -3.04
N TYR A 540 -7.65 -7.52 -2.99
CA TYR A 540 -7.87 -8.33 -4.17
C TYR A 540 -9.31 -8.23 -4.65
N PRO A 541 -9.54 -7.88 -5.94
CA PRO A 541 -10.89 -7.67 -6.45
C PRO A 541 -11.85 -8.83 -6.21
N TRP A 542 -11.41 -10.04 -6.52
CA TRP A 542 -12.24 -11.24 -6.44
C TRP A 542 -12.47 -11.72 -4.99
N GLY A 543 -11.63 -11.30 -4.04
CA GLY A 543 -11.68 -11.68 -2.63
C GLY A 543 -12.41 -10.63 -1.79
N TYR A 544 -12.89 -9.58 -2.46
CA TYR A 544 -13.67 -8.53 -1.86
C TYR A 544 -14.96 -9.10 -1.26
N ASP A 545 -15.19 -8.79 0.00
CA ASP A 545 -16.45 -9.05 0.70
C ASP A 545 -16.63 -7.94 1.73
N ASP A 546 -17.63 -7.09 1.54
CA ASP A 546 -17.92 -5.99 2.45
C ASP A 546 -18.64 -6.44 3.73
N GLY A 547 -19.02 -7.71 3.84
CA GLY A 547 -19.81 -8.26 4.94
C GLY A 547 -21.27 -7.80 4.95
N ALA A 548 -21.71 -7.06 3.92
CA ALA A 548 -23.04 -6.50 3.73
C ALA A 548 -23.71 -6.95 2.42
N GLY A 549 -23.20 -8.03 1.82
CA GLY A 549 -23.77 -8.70 0.66
C GLY A 549 -23.17 -8.28 -0.69
N ARG A 550 -22.14 -7.42 -0.70
CA ARG A 550 -21.35 -7.12 -1.91
C ARG A 550 -20.03 -7.88 -1.85
N GLN A 551 -19.90 -8.84 -2.76
CA GLN A 551 -18.76 -9.75 -2.82
C GLN A 551 -18.26 -9.97 -4.26
N GLY A 552 -16.96 -10.26 -4.40
CA GLY A 552 -16.31 -10.60 -5.65
C GLY A 552 -15.93 -9.42 -6.55
N ALA A 553 -15.18 -9.72 -7.61
CA ALA A 553 -14.50 -8.74 -8.47
C ALA A 553 -15.46 -7.76 -9.13
N GLY A 554 -16.64 -8.22 -9.55
CA GLY A 554 -17.65 -7.36 -10.15
C GLY A 554 -18.11 -6.25 -9.20
N HIS A 555 -18.33 -6.58 -7.92
CA HIS A 555 -18.70 -5.58 -6.92
C HIS A 555 -17.51 -4.72 -6.50
N PHE A 556 -16.32 -5.31 -6.37
CA PHE A 556 -15.12 -4.55 -6.09
C PHE A 556 -14.92 -3.44 -7.13
N TRP A 557 -14.91 -3.76 -8.42
CA TRP A 557 -14.69 -2.74 -9.46
C TRP A 557 -15.79 -1.69 -9.49
N GLN A 558 -17.06 -2.07 -9.27
CA GLN A 558 -18.17 -1.12 -9.12
C GLN A 558 -17.98 -0.14 -7.96
N ASP A 559 -17.30 -0.56 -6.89
CA ASP A 559 -17.14 0.19 -5.65
C ASP A 559 -15.76 0.84 -5.51
N PHE A 560 -14.76 0.38 -6.27
CA PHE A 560 -13.37 0.76 -6.10
C PHE A 560 -13.05 2.11 -6.75
N PRO A 561 -12.61 3.11 -5.97
CA PRO A 561 -12.32 4.45 -6.46
C PRO A 561 -10.90 4.63 -7.04
N PHE A 562 -10.14 3.54 -7.22
CA PHE A 562 -8.75 3.56 -7.70
C PHE A 562 -7.81 4.39 -6.80
N HIS A 563 -7.84 4.11 -5.49
CA HIS A 563 -6.97 4.80 -4.52
C HIS A 563 -6.57 3.90 -3.34
N PHE A 564 -5.50 4.26 -2.64
CA PHE A 564 -5.15 3.67 -1.34
C PHE A 564 -6.14 4.05 -0.25
N SER A 565 -6.28 3.20 0.77
CA SER A 565 -7.07 3.53 1.96
C SER A 565 -6.42 4.63 2.78
N THR A 566 -7.17 5.20 3.73
CA THR A 566 -6.67 6.33 4.55
C THR A 566 -5.44 5.95 5.37
N ASP A 567 -5.39 4.72 5.90
CA ASP A 567 -4.26 4.25 6.70
C ASP A 567 -3.02 3.97 5.84
N GLU A 568 -3.21 3.42 4.65
CA GLU A 568 -2.13 3.24 3.67
C GLU A 568 -1.58 4.59 3.19
N LEU A 569 -2.43 5.59 2.93
CA LEU A 569 -1.97 6.95 2.64
C LEU A 569 -1.15 7.52 3.79
N ARG A 570 -1.56 7.29 5.04
CA ARG A 570 -0.80 7.77 6.20
C ARG A 570 0.55 7.07 6.32
N HIS A 571 0.65 5.78 6.00
CA HIS A 571 1.93 5.06 5.91
C HIS A 571 2.81 5.61 4.78
N LEU A 572 2.29 5.67 3.55
CA LEU A 572 3.01 6.16 2.38
C LEU A 572 3.53 7.59 2.59
N ARG A 573 2.69 8.49 3.12
CA ARG A 573 3.02 9.92 3.28
C ARG A 573 3.81 10.20 4.55
N HIS A 574 3.42 9.61 5.68
CA HIS A 574 3.91 9.99 7.02
C HIS A 574 4.44 8.82 7.87
N GLY A 575 4.59 7.62 7.29
CA GLY A 575 5.30 6.52 7.92
C GLY A 575 6.76 6.88 8.22
N HIS A 576 7.32 6.28 9.26
CA HIS A 576 8.71 6.52 9.65
C HIS A 576 9.66 6.09 8.53
N TYR A 577 10.75 6.82 8.34
CA TYR A 577 11.66 6.66 7.19
C TYR A 577 11.93 5.20 6.80
N ARG A 578 12.47 4.41 7.72
CA ARG A 578 12.85 3.01 7.48
C ARG A 578 11.66 2.11 7.17
N HIS A 579 10.47 2.45 7.66
CA HIS A 579 9.28 1.63 7.46
C HIS A 579 8.70 1.79 6.07
N VAL A 580 9.03 2.87 5.35
CA VAL A 580 8.48 3.17 4.02
C VAL A 580 9.53 3.04 2.93
N VAL A 581 10.73 3.58 3.15
CA VAL A 581 11.79 3.62 2.13
C VAL A 581 12.14 2.21 1.65
N PRO A 582 12.27 1.98 0.33
CA PRO A 582 12.84 0.75 -0.22
C PRO A 582 14.24 0.47 0.37
N GLY A 583 14.54 -0.78 0.69
CA GLY A 583 15.76 -1.15 1.40
C GLY A 583 15.81 -0.75 2.88
N GLY A 584 14.68 -0.33 3.44
CA GLY A 584 14.54 0.04 4.85
C GLY A 584 14.40 -1.17 5.78
N SER A 585 13.41 -1.13 6.67
CA SER A 585 13.02 -2.26 7.52
C SER A 585 12.51 -3.43 6.68
N SER A 586 12.62 -4.64 7.24
CA SER A 586 12.01 -5.86 6.69
C SER A 586 10.53 -5.65 6.37
N PHE A 587 10.03 -6.41 5.41
CA PHE A 587 8.62 -6.38 5.04
C PHE A 587 7.72 -6.67 6.25
N GLN A 588 6.60 -5.95 6.38
CA GLN A 588 5.64 -5.99 7.50
C GLN A 588 6.15 -5.40 8.83
N THR A 589 7.41 -4.97 8.93
CA THR A 589 7.91 -4.24 10.09
C THR A 589 7.63 -2.75 9.94
N GLY A 590 6.88 -2.19 10.87
CA GLY A 590 6.63 -0.77 10.98
C GLY A 590 5.55 -0.23 10.04
N GLY A 591 4.82 -1.11 9.35
CA GLY A 591 3.68 -0.80 8.47
C GLY A 591 2.42 -0.31 9.20
N ALA A 592 2.47 -0.23 10.53
CA ALA A 592 1.36 0.16 11.37
C ALA A 592 1.33 1.61 11.79
N LEU A 593 0.09 2.09 11.90
CA LEU A 593 -0.31 3.16 12.80
C LEU A 593 -0.76 2.50 14.10
N LEU A 594 -0.10 2.87 15.20
CA LEU A 594 -0.50 2.42 16.54
C LEU A 594 -1.95 2.84 16.82
N PRO A 595 -2.79 1.89 17.26
CA PRO A 595 -3.25 1.92 18.64
C PRO A 595 -2.88 0.64 19.43
N ASP A 596 -2.79 0.81 20.75
CA ASP A 596 -2.23 -0.06 21.80
C ASP A 596 -2.82 -1.49 22.00
N GLU A 597 -3.50 -2.12 21.05
CA GLU A 597 -4.23 -3.39 21.33
C GLU A 597 -3.87 -4.60 20.43
N ALA A 598 -2.84 -4.46 19.61
CA ALA A 598 -2.74 -5.27 18.40
C ALA A 598 -1.96 -6.60 18.58
N LEU A 599 -1.08 -6.73 19.57
CA LEU A 599 -0.44 -8.02 19.88
C LEU A 599 -1.39 -9.04 20.54
N ALA A 600 -2.49 -8.56 21.16
CA ALA A 600 -3.49 -9.43 21.76
C ALA A 600 -4.39 -10.10 20.70
N THR A 601 -4.58 -9.46 19.54
CA THR A 601 -5.48 -9.93 18.47
C THR A 601 -4.88 -11.07 17.66
N ALA A 602 -3.54 -11.13 17.49
CA ALA A 602 -2.85 -12.26 16.86
C ALA A 602 -2.91 -13.56 17.70
N GLN A 603 -3.29 -13.46 18.98
CA GLN A 603 -3.42 -14.58 19.91
C GLN A 603 -4.88 -14.94 20.22
N THR A 604 -5.84 -14.21 19.66
CA THR A 604 -7.26 -14.45 19.91
C THR A 604 -7.84 -15.25 18.73
N PRO A 605 -8.36 -16.48 18.94
CA PRO A 605 -9.10 -17.17 17.89
C PRO A 605 -10.31 -16.31 17.50
N LEU A 606 -10.34 -15.81 16.27
CA LEU A 606 -11.48 -15.08 15.72
C LEU A 606 -12.32 -16.04 14.87
N ARG A 607 -13.59 -16.16 15.27
CA ARG A 607 -14.68 -17.03 14.76
C ARG A 607 -14.60 -18.52 15.11
N ASP A 608 -15.78 -19.01 15.47
CA ASP A 608 -16.16 -20.42 15.65
C ASP A 608 -15.67 -21.26 14.46
N ASP A 609 -15.22 -22.49 14.72
CA ASP A 609 -14.47 -23.41 13.85
C ASP A 609 -15.24 -23.97 12.62
N GLY A 610 -16.28 -23.26 12.19
CA GLY A 610 -17.21 -23.64 11.13
C GLY A 610 -16.63 -23.69 9.72
N SER A 611 -15.31 -23.79 9.52
CA SER A 611 -14.69 -24.01 8.19
C SER A 611 -14.75 -25.48 7.76
N GLY A 612 -14.85 -26.42 8.71
CA GLY A 612 -14.70 -27.85 8.44
C GLY A 612 -13.25 -28.28 8.17
N LEU A 613 -12.27 -27.42 8.46
CA LEU A 613 -10.85 -27.66 8.24
C LEU A 613 -10.04 -27.56 9.54
N ALA A 614 -8.94 -28.31 9.61
CA ALA A 614 -7.94 -28.26 10.68
C ALA A 614 -6.53 -28.13 10.08
N LEU A 615 -5.73 -27.24 10.66
CA LEU A 615 -4.33 -27.03 10.32
C LEU A 615 -3.42 -27.77 11.31
N THR A 616 -2.43 -28.51 10.84
CA THR A 616 -1.41 -29.15 11.69
C THR A 616 0.00 -28.99 11.13
N LEU A 617 0.99 -29.08 12.04
CA LEU A 617 2.42 -29.07 11.74
C LEU A 617 3.04 -30.46 11.94
N GLY A 618 3.45 -31.11 10.86
CA GLY A 618 4.14 -32.40 10.76
C GLY A 618 5.66 -32.28 10.57
N GLY A 619 6.34 -33.42 10.36
CA GLY A 619 7.79 -33.49 10.09
C GLY A 619 8.65 -33.93 11.27
N LYS A 620 9.95 -33.60 11.25
CA LYS A 620 10.96 -33.95 12.29
C LYS A 620 10.84 -33.05 13.53
N GLN A 621 11.19 -33.56 14.72
CA GLN A 621 11.18 -32.77 15.97
C GLN A 621 12.57 -32.39 16.48
N VAL A 622 13.61 -33.10 16.05
CA VAL A 622 14.98 -32.91 16.50
C VAL A 622 15.87 -32.69 15.29
N PHE A 623 16.53 -31.55 15.20
CA PHE A 623 17.41 -31.15 14.11
C PHE A 623 18.86 -31.07 14.59
N GLY A 624 19.79 -31.49 13.75
CA GLY A 624 21.23 -31.33 13.92
C GLY A 624 21.67 -29.88 13.98
N TYR A 625 22.89 -29.66 14.45
CA TYR A 625 23.49 -28.33 14.38
C TYR A 625 23.72 -27.95 12.91
N GLY A 626 23.19 -26.80 12.48
CA GLY A 626 23.21 -26.39 11.08
C GLY A 626 22.24 -27.14 10.15
N GLU A 627 21.43 -28.08 10.67
CA GLU A 627 20.47 -28.81 9.84
C GLU A 627 19.36 -27.87 9.34
N PRO A 628 19.10 -27.81 8.01
CA PRO A 628 18.00 -27.03 7.45
C PRO A 628 16.65 -27.44 8.03
N VAL A 629 16.02 -26.55 8.80
CA VAL A 629 14.73 -26.85 9.45
C VAL A 629 13.59 -26.77 8.43
N THR A 630 12.92 -27.90 8.21
CA THR A 630 11.68 -28.00 7.44
C THR A 630 10.50 -28.41 8.33
N ALA A 631 9.29 -28.02 7.95
CA ALA A 631 8.05 -28.50 8.56
C ALA A 631 7.05 -28.93 7.48
N GLU A 632 6.20 -29.90 7.81
CA GLU A 632 5.07 -30.26 6.96
C GLU A 632 3.85 -29.47 7.43
N LEU A 633 3.23 -28.70 6.56
CA LEU A 633 1.90 -28.17 6.80
C LEU A 633 0.87 -29.14 6.25
N LYS A 634 -0.17 -29.40 7.04
CA LYS A 634 -1.32 -30.21 6.63
C LYS A 634 -2.60 -29.44 6.92
N LEU A 635 -3.42 -29.27 5.89
CA LEU A 635 -4.78 -28.75 6.00
C LEU A 635 -5.76 -29.87 5.68
N ALA A 636 -6.59 -30.27 6.64
CA ALA A 636 -7.42 -31.47 6.55
C ALA A 636 -8.87 -31.26 6.97
N LEU A 637 -9.78 -32.07 6.44
CA LEU A 637 -11.18 -32.10 6.88
C LEU A 637 -11.28 -32.51 8.36
N THR A 638 -12.14 -31.82 9.10
CA THR A 638 -12.49 -32.18 10.50
C THR A 638 -13.57 -33.26 10.57
N GLY A 639 -14.28 -33.52 9.45
CA GLY A 639 -15.43 -34.42 9.39
C GLY A 639 -16.76 -33.75 9.71
N THR A 640 -16.80 -32.43 9.96
CA THR A 640 -18.06 -31.68 10.11
C THR A 640 -18.74 -31.36 8.77
N ARG A 641 -18.00 -31.53 7.66
CA ARG A 641 -18.46 -31.41 6.28
C ARG A 641 -17.89 -32.55 5.46
N ASP A 642 -18.67 -33.04 4.50
CA ASP A 642 -18.25 -34.10 3.57
C ASP A 642 -17.29 -33.58 2.49
N GLU A 643 -17.38 -32.29 2.17
CA GLU A 643 -16.60 -31.61 1.14
C GLU A 643 -16.29 -30.16 1.55
N VAL A 644 -15.04 -29.72 1.36
CA VAL A 644 -14.62 -28.32 1.55
C VAL A 644 -13.60 -27.92 0.49
N THR A 645 -13.85 -26.80 -0.20
CA THR A 645 -12.85 -26.18 -1.10
C THR A 645 -11.77 -25.47 -0.29
N ALA A 646 -10.51 -25.80 -0.56
CA ALA A 646 -9.34 -25.24 0.10
C ALA A 646 -8.34 -24.66 -0.93
N ALA A 647 -7.46 -23.77 -0.48
CA ALA A 647 -6.36 -23.29 -1.30
C ALA A 647 -5.38 -24.45 -1.60
N ARG A 648 -4.87 -24.50 -2.83
CA ARG A 648 -3.88 -25.51 -3.24
C ARG A 648 -2.52 -25.30 -2.58
N HIS A 649 -2.10 -24.04 -2.44
CA HIS A 649 -0.88 -23.66 -1.76
C HIS A 649 -1.18 -23.19 -0.33
N ILE A 650 -0.60 -23.89 0.65
CA ILE A 650 -0.81 -23.65 2.07
C ILE A 650 0.48 -23.23 2.80
N GLY A 651 1.62 -23.08 2.12
CA GLY A 651 2.88 -22.61 2.70
C GLY A 651 2.93 -21.10 3.00
N PRO A 652 3.94 -20.65 3.77
CA PRO A 652 4.12 -19.23 4.13
C PRO A 652 4.61 -18.38 2.96
N GLY A 653 5.15 -18.99 1.89
CA GLY A 653 5.46 -18.31 0.62
C GLY A 653 4.20 -17.82 -0.10
N GLY A 654 3.06 -18.48 0.14
CA GLY A 654 1.74 -18.01 -0.22
C GLY A 654 1.11 -17.11 0.86
N GLU A 655 -0.04 -16.54 0.51
CA GLU A 655 -0.64 -15.47 1.30
C GLU A 655 -1.72 -15.90 2.30
N ARG A 656 -1.80 -17.19 2.60
CA ARG A 656 -2.79 -17.69 3.55
C ARG A 656 -2.19 -18.15 4.86
N THR A 657 -0.92 -18.53 4.89
CA THR A 657 -0.28 -19.06 6.10
C THR A 657 0.76 -18.12 6.66
N LEU A 658 0.76 -18.00 7.99
CA LEU A 658 1.79 -17.39 8.80
C LEU A 658 2.39 -18.48 9.70
N VAL A 659 3.71 -18.49 9.89
CA VAL A 659 4.37 -19.35 10.87
C VAL A 659 5.00 -18.46 11.93
N LEU A 660 4.68 -18.70 13.20
CA LEU A 660 5.28 -18.03 14.35
C LEU A 660 6.37 -18.93 14.94
N VAL A 661 7.55 -18.37 15.18
CA VAL A 661 8.69 -19.07 15.77
C VAL A 661 9.09 -18.38 17.07
N THR A 662 9.08 -19.11 18.17
CA THR A 662 9.67 -18.70 19.45
C THR A 662 11.06 -19.28 19.56
N ASP A 663 12.06 -18.40 19.66
CA ASP A 663 13.47 -18.77 19.82
C ASP A 663 13.77 -19.30 21.24
N PRO A 664 14.96 -19.92 21.49
CA PRO A 664 15.34 -20.43 22.80
C PRO A 664 15.43 -19.38 23.90
N ARG A 665 15.44 -18.09 23.54
CA ARG A 665 15.46 -16.95 24.48
C ARG A 665 14.04 -16.50 24.84
N GLY A 666 13.01 -17.15 24.28
CA GLY A 666 11.60 -16.87 24.55
C GLY A 666 11.01 -15.77 23.68
N ARG A 667 11.73 -15.28 22.66
CA ARG A 667 11.23 -14.25 21.76
C ARG A 667 10.47 -14.89 20.60
N THR A 668 9.21 -14.48 20.41
CA THR A 668 8.35 -14.95 19.31
C THR A 668 8.38 -13.97 18.16
N THR A 669 8.67 -14.46 16.95
CA THR A 669 8.67 -13.69 15.72
C THR A 669 7.95 -14.44 14.60
N PRO A 670 7.21 -13.76 13.71
CA PRO A 670 6.71 -14.38 12.48
C PRO A 670 7.88 -14.73 11.54
N PHE A 671 7.87 -15.94 11.00
CA PHE A 671 8.75 -16.35 9.91
C PHE A 671 8.33 -15.66 8.61
N ARG A 672 9.28 -14.98 7.97
CA ARG A 672 9.06 -14.25 6.72
C ARG A 672 9.86 -14.93 5.60
N PRO A 673 9.22 -15.53 4.59
CA PRO A 673 9.94 -16.21 3.50
C PRO A 673 10.70 -15.21 2.62
N MET A 674 11.77 -15.67 1.96
CA MET A 674 12.52 -14.84 0.99
C MET A 674 11.66 -14.43 -0.22
N VAL A 675 10.89 -15.39 -0.74
CA VAL A 675 10.09 -15.22 -1.94
C VAL A 675 8.63 -15.22 -1.52
N ARG A 676 7.89 -14.21 -1.94
CA ARG A 676 6.43 -14.15 -1.76
C ARG A 676 5.75 -14.18 -3.11
N ALA A 677 4.75 -15.04 -3.19
CA ALA A 677 4.00 -15.28 -4.40
C ALA A 677 2.57 -14.76 -4.28
N CYS A 678 2.22 -13.81 -5.12
CA CYS A 678 0.84 -13.40 -5.33
C CYS A 678 0.16 -14.43 -6.26
N HIS A 679 -0.25 -15.57 -5.70
CA HIS A 679 -0.80 -16.73 -6.43
C HIS A 679 -2.14 -16.49 -7.13
N GLY A 680 -2.55 -15.23 -7.30
CA GLY A 680 -3.93 -14.88 -7.57
C GLY A 680 -4.85 -15.34 -6.42
N HIS A 681 -6.04 -14.79 -6.36
CA HIS A 681 -7.09 -15.32 -5.50
C HIS A 681 -8.39 -15.35 -6.34
N GLY A 682 -9.51 -15.91 -5.85
CA GLY A 682 -10.78 -15.97 -6.61
C GLY A 682 -10.73 -16.90 -7.82
N ALA A 683 -11.21 -16.47 -9.00
CA ALA A 683 -11.21 -17.33 -10.20
C ALA A 683 -9.81 -17.72 -10.69
N ALA A 684 -8.78 -16.94 -10.31
CA ALA A 684 -7.38 -17.24 -10.57
C ALA A 684 -6.70 -17.99 -9.40
N GLU A 685 -7.35 -18.12 -8.22
CA GLU A 685 -6.80 -18.95 -7.14
C GLU A 685 -6.91 -20.41 -7.52
N GLN A 686 -5.78 -21.11 -7.48
CA GLN A 686 -5.83 -22.56 -7.55
C GLN A 686 -6.40 -23.12 -6.26
N THR A 687 -7.58 -23.70 -6.39
CA THR A 687 -8.24 -24.40 -5.30
C THR A 687 -8.20 -25.90 -5.54
N LEU A 688 -8.38 -26.65 -4.46
CA LEU A 688 -8.77 -28.05 -4.56
C LEU A 688 -9.96 -28.32 -3.65
N THR A 689 -10.73 -29.31 -4.01
CA THR A 689 -11.81 -29.81 -3.19
C THR A 689 -11.31 -30.94 -2.31
N LEU A 690 -11.35 -30.76 -1.00
CA LEU A 690 -11.10 -31.83 -0.03
C LEU A 690 -12.37 -32.64 0.19
N THR A 691 -12.26 -33.96 0.13
CA THR A 691 -13.36 -34.93 0.30
C THR A 691 -12.94 -36.06 1.22
N THR A 692 -13.84 -36.97 1.58
CA THR A 692 -13.46 -38.20 2.30
C THR A 692 -12.43 -39.05 1.55
N ALA A 693 -12.40 -39.00 0.20
CA ALA A 693 -11.40 -39.69 -0.62
C ALA A 693 -10.05 -38.96 -0.68
N GLN A 694 -10.06 -37.63 -0.60
CA GLN A 694 -8.88 -36.78 -0.50
C GLN A 694 -9.01 -35.82 0.69
N PRO A 695 -8.78 -36.30 1.92
CA PRO A 695 -9.18 -35.57 3.13
C PRO A 695 -8.22 -34.45 3.53
N ALA A 696 -7.09 -34.28 2.84
CA ALA A 696 -6.10 -33.29 3.20
C ALA A 696 -5.20 -32.87 2.03
N VAL A 697 -4.66 -31.65 2.14
CA VAL A 697 -3.54 -31.13 1.33
C VAL A 697 -2.31 -30.93 2.22
N TYR A 698 -1.13 -31.13 1.63
CA TYR A 698 0.16 -31.14 2.32
C TYR A 698 1.14 -30.22 1.60
N GLU A 699 2.00 -29.53 2.34
CA GLU A 699 3.10 -28.75 1.78
C GLU A 699 4.31 -28.75 2.71
N THR A 700 5.52 -28.95 2.17
CA THR A 700 6.76 -28.76 2.92
C THR A 700 7.15 -27.30 2.91
N VAL A 701 7.49 -26.80 4.09
CA VAL A 701 7.94 -25.43 4.28
C VAL A 701 9.35 -25.41 4.86
N TYR A 702 10.28 -24.79 4.12
CA TYR A 702 11.62 -24.52 4.64
C TYR A 702 11.56 -23.29 5.56
N LEU A 703 11.89 -23.49 6.84
CA LEU A 703 11.88 -22.46 7.87
C LEU A 703 13.28 -22.04 8.29
N GLY A 704 14.34 -22.65 7.73
CA GLY A 704 15.72 -22.40 8.15
C GLY A 704 16.21 -20.99 7.84
N TYR A 705 15.78 -20.41 6.72
CA TYR A 705 16.22 -19.09 6.27
C TYR A 705 15.08 -18.28 5.64
N GLY A 706 14.99 -17.00 5.99
CA GLY A 706 13.93 -16.09 5.55
C GLY A 706 14.44 -14.67 5.32
N ALA A 707 13.52 -13.71 5.18
CA ALA A 707 13.82 -12.28 5.01
C ALA A 707 14.63 -11.69 6.18
N ASP A 708 14.48 -12.27 7.37
CA ASP A 708 15.17 -11.85 8.60
C ASP A 708 16.47 -12.64 8.87
N GLY A 709 16.94 -13.43 7.89
CA GLY A 709 18.14 -14.25 7.99
C GLY A 709 17.86 -15.67 8.53
N LEU A 710 18.86 -16.26 9.19
CA LEU A 710 18.77 -17.61 9.77
C LEU A 710 17.80 -17.63 10.95
N THR A 711 16.76 -18.45 10.86
CA THR A 711 15.71 -18.56 11.89
C THR A 711 16.11 -19.52 13.02
N PHE A 712 16.92 -20.54 12.72
CA PHE A 712 17.31 -21.61 13.65
C PHE A 712 18.82 -21.69 13.85
N ALA A 713 19.49 -20.54 14.02
CA ALA A 713 20.95 -20.46 14.15
C ALA A 713 21.48 -20.96 15.51
N ASP A 714 20.71 -20.74 16.58
CA ASP A 714 21.12 -21.10 17.94
C ASP A 714 20.64 -22.52 18.32
N PRO A 715 21.47 -23.39 18.91
CA PRO A 715 21.01 -24.62 19.53
C PRO A 715 20.01 -24.36 20.65
N GLY A 716 18.98 -25.20 20.78
CA GLY A 716 18.00 -25.07 21.85
C GLY A 716 16.59 -25.54 21.48
N LEU A 717 15.63 -25.18 22.34
CA LEU A 717 14.21 -25.48 22.15
C LEU A 717 13.52 -24.28 21.48
N TYR A 718 12.88 -24.56 20.35
CA TYR A 718 12.05 -23.63 19.61
C TYR A 718 10.59 -24.04 19.73
N ARG A 719 9.67 -23.08 19.66
CA ARG A 719 8.24 -23.36 19.51
C ARG A 719 7.75 -22.81 18.18
N VAL A 720 6.98 -23.60 17.45
CA VAL A 720 6.46 -23.25 16.13
C VAL A 720 4.95 -23.41 16.12
N THR A 721 4.25 -22.39 15.64
CA THR A 721 2.79 -22.39 15.49
C THR A 721 2.45 -21.84 14.10
N ALA A 722 1.58 -22.51 13.36
CA ALA A 722 1.08 -22.01 12.08
C ALA A 722 -0.33 -21.43 12.24
N VAL A 723 -0.63 -20.38 11.49
CA VAL A 723 -1.95 -19.76 11.37
C VAL A 723 -2.29 -19.68 9.90
N HIS A 724 -3.37 -20.33 9.47
CA HIS A 724 -3.84 -20.35 8.08
C HIS A 724 -5.19 -19.65 7.95
N THR A 725 -5.36 -18.82 6.93
CA THR A 725 -6.65 -18.18 6.62
C THR A 725 -7.32 -18.91 5.46
N ALA A 726 -8.38 -19.64 5.75
CA ALA A 726 -9.16 -20.41 4.77
C ALA A 726 -9.85 -19.51 3.73
N LEU A 727 -10.36 -20.11 2.66
CA LEU A 727 -11.02 -19.37 1.56
C LEU A 727 -12.25 -18.58 2.05
N ASP A 728 -12.93 -19.06 3.09
CA ASP A 728 -14.10 -18.41 3.72
C ASP A 728 -13.74 -17.34 4.77
N GLY A 729 -12.44 -17.02 4.90
CA GLY A 729 -11.92 -16.05 5.87
C GLY A 729 -11.68 -16.61 7.28
N THR A 730 -12.00 -17.89 7.54
CA THR A 730 -11.76 -18.51 8.86
C THR A 730 -10.28 -18.66 9.14
N ARG A 731 -9.85 -18.36 10.38
CA ARG A 731 -8.47 -18.54 10.82
C ARG A 731 -8.29 -19.87 11.56
N LEU A 732 -7.41 -20.70 11.04
CA LEU A 732 -7.06 -22.01 11.57
C LEU A 732 -5.70 -21.93 12.24
N VAL A 733 -5.64 -22.25 13.52
CA VAL A 733 -4.40 -22.23 14.29
C VAL A 733 -3.96 -23.66 14.54
N SER A 734 -2.72 -23.99 14.18
CA SER A 734 -2.17 -25.31 14.47
C SER A 734 -1.86 -25.45 15.96
N PRO A 735 -1.87 -26.67 16.53
CA PRO A 735 -1.23 -26.92 17.81
C PRO A 735 0.23 -26.42 17.78
N THR A 736 0.68 -25.77 18.86
CA THR A 736 2.08 -25.35 19.00
C THR A 736 2.97 -26.57 19.12
N ARG A 737 4.00 -26.63 18.27
CA ARG A 737 4.96 -27.72 18.21
C ARG A 737 6.30 -27.29 18.78
N THR A 738 6.93 -28.16 19.56
CA THR A 738 8.30 -27.93 20.06
C THR A 738 9.30 -28.60 19.12
N LEU A 739 10.27 -27.83 18.63
CA LEU A 739 11.40 -28.32 17.85
C LEU A 739 12.68 -28.17 18.67
N ARG A 740 13.62 -29.10 18.53
CA ARG A 740 14.92 -29.05 19.22
C ARG A 740 16.05 -29.02 18.20
N VAL A 741 16.84 -27.96 18.20
CA VAL A 741 18.14 -27.92 17.51
C VAL A 741 19.18 -28.40 18.51
N ARG A 742 19.85 -29.52 18.23
CA ARG A 742 20.88 -30.07 19.12
C ARG A 742 22.19 -29.28 19.02
N LEU A 743 23.01 -29.42 20.06
CA LEU A 743 24.42 -29.04 19.99
C LEU A 743 25.19 -29.95 19.01
N PRO A 744 26.36 -29.50 18.50
CA PRO A 744 27.26 -30.38 17.77
C PRO A 744 27.62 -31.63 18.58
N LEU A 745 27.66 -32.79 17.94
CA LEU A 745 28.04 -34.07 18.57
C LEU A 745 29.56 -34.17 18.73
N ASP A 746 30.29 -33.74 17.71
CA ASP A 746 31.74 -33.72 17.66
C ASP A 746 32.23 -32.59 16.73
N ARG A 747 33.55 -32.55 16.50
CA ARG A 747 34.18 -31.53 15.65
C ARG A 747 33.75 -31.64 14.17
N THR A 748 33.60 -32.86 13.65
CA THR A 748 33.21 -33.08 12.26
C THR A 748 31.79 -32.59 12.03
N ASP A 749 30.89 -32.88 12.95
CA ASP A 749 29.50 -32.42 12.93
C ASP A 749 29.39 -30.89 13.14
N GLN A 750 30.28 -30.29 13.94
CA GLN A 750 30.38 -28.84 14.04
C GLN A 750 30.82 -28.20 12.71
N GLU A 751 31.92 -28.68 12.12
CA GLU A 751 32.46 -28.17 10.86
C GLU A 751 31.43 -28.29 9.73
N ALA A 752 30.74 -29.43 9.63
CA ALA A 752 29.65 -29.63 8.66
C ALA A 752 28.46 -28.67 8.89
N GLY A 753 28.08 -28.43 10.15
CA GLY A 753 26.99 -27.52 10.49
C GLY A 753 27.32 -26.05 10.19
N GLU A 754 28.55 -25.61 10.48
CA GLU A 754 29.00 -24.23 10.23
C GLU A 754 28.96 -23.89 8.72
N LEU A 755 29.21 -24.86 7.84
CA LEU A 755 29.11 -24.72 6.39
C LEU A 755 27.68 -24.49 5.87
N LEU A 756 26.65 -24.61 6.71
CA LEU A 756 25.24 -24.32 6.38
C LEU A 756 24.68 -23.09 7.10
N LEU A 757 25.43 -22.49 8.03
CA LEU A 757 24.98 -21.41 8.92
C LEU A 757 25.39 -20.01 8.46
N GLY A 758 25.46 -19.77 7.15
CA GLY A 758 25.66 -18.43 6.59
C GLY A 758 24.49 -17.95 5.73
N ASP A 759 24.44 -16.63 5.52
CA ASP A 759 23.35 -15.98 4.80
C ASP A 759 23.27 -16.41 3.32
N GLU A 760 24.42 -16.58 2.65
CA GLU A 760 24.46 -17.05 1.26
C GLU A 760 24.01 -18.52 1.14
N GLN A 761 24.40 -19.36 2.09
CA GLN A 761 24.03 -20.78 2.15
C GLN A 761 22.53 -20.92 2.42
N GLY A 762 21.98 -20.16 3.37
CA GLY A 762 20.55 -20.10 3.62
C GLY A 762 19.77 -19.66 2.37
N ALA A 763 20.26 -18.63 1.66
CA ALA A 763 19.64 -18.18 0.41
C ALA A 763 19.67 -19.28 -0.67
N LEU A 764 20.80 -19.96 -0.85
CA LEU A 764 20.93 -21.07 -1.79
C LEU A 764 19.99 -22.22 -1.44
N LEU A 765 19.83 -22.58 -0.17
CA LEU A 765 18.88 -23.62 0.25
C LEU A 765 17.43 -23.21 -0.06
N THR A 766 17.05 -21.95 0.17
CA THR A 766 15.72 -21.44 -0.18
C THR A 766 15.48 -21.41 -1.70
N LEU A 767 16.49 -21.04 -2.49
CA LEU A 767 16.41 -20.95 -3.96
C LEU A 767 16.61 -22.30 -4.67
N LEU A 768 16.94 -23.35 -3.92
CA LEU A 768 17.42 -24.63 -4.44
C LEU A 768 18.61 -24.41 -5.41
N GLY A 769 19.59 -23.63 -4.96
CA GLY A 769 20.82 -23.24 -5.66
C GLY A 769 20.70 -21.98 -6.53
N SER A 770 21.83 -21.45 -7.01
CA SER A 770 21.90 -20.27 -7.91
C SER A 770 23.27 -20.15 -8.57
N ASP A 771 23.33 -19.65 -9.81
CA ASP A 771 24.59 -19.34 -10.51
C ASP A 771 25.02 -17.87 -10.35
N THR A 772 24.31 -17.08 -9.53
CA THR A 772 24.65 -15.67 -9.36
C THR A 772 26.06 -15.50 -8.76
N PRO A 773 26.93 -14.64 -9.33
CA PRO A 773 28.27 -14.40 -8.77
C PRO A 773 28.28 -13.87 -7.33
N THR A 774 27.14 -13.39 -6.86
CA THR A 774 26.98 -12.82 -5.51
C THR A 774 26.73 -13.88 -4.44
N LEU A 775 26.54 -15.14 -4.82
CA LEU A 775 26.35 -16.28 -3.91
C LEU A 775 27.49 -17.31 -4.05
N THR A 776 28.62 -16.91 -4.63
CA THR A 776 29.76 -17.80 -4.87
C THR A 776 30.33 -18.36 -3.57
N ALA A 777 30.48 -17.55 -2.51
CA ALA A 777 31.00 -18.05 -1.24
C ALA A 777 30.04 -19.05 -0.58
N GLY A 778 28.73 -18.85 -0.74
CA GLY A 778 27.72 -19.84 -0.38
C GLY A 778 27.88 -21.15 -1.15
N ASN A 779 28.03 -21.09 -2.48
CA ASN A 779 28.22 -22.28 -3.32
C ASN A 779 29.53 -23.02 -2.95
N ASP A 780 30.62 -22.28 -2.71
CA ASP A 780 31.90 -22.84 -2.29
C ASP A 780 31.77 -23.59 -0.95
N ALA A 781 30.99 -23.06 0.01
CA ALA A 781 30.73 -23.74 1.28
C ALA A 781 29.88 -25.01 1.12
N LEU A 782 28.85 -24.97 0.26
CA LEU A 782 28.05 -26.17 -0.06
C LEU A 782 28.92 -27.24 -0.74
N GLN A 783 29.80 -26.83 -1.65
CA GLN A 783 30.75 -27.72 -2.31
C GLN A 783 31.76 -28.31 -1.32
N GLU A 784 32.29 -27.50 -0.41
CA GLU A 784 33.19 -27.98 0.65
C GLU A 784 32.51 -29.02 1.55
N LEU A 785 31.22 -28.82 1.87
CA LEU A 785 30.44 -29.79 2.64
C LEU A 785 30.33 -31.13 1.89
N ILE A 786 30.09 -31.10 0.58
CA ILE A 786 29.98 -32.31 -0.25
C ILE A 786 31.34 -33.03 -0.33
N GLU A 787 32.44 -32.30 -0.55
CA GLU A 787 33.77 -32.88 -0.77
C GLU A 787 34.42 -33.41 0.51
N ARG A 788 34.32 -32.66 1.61
CA ARG A 788 35.00 -33.00 2.88
C ARG A 788 34.14 -33.79 3.84
N HIS A 789 32.82 -33.64 3.74
CA HIS A 789 31.86 -34.24 4.66
C HIS A 789 30.72 -34.97 3.92
N GLY A 790 30.99 -35.54 2.74
CA GLY A 790 29.97 -36.17 1.88
C GLY A 790 29.22 -37.37 2.50
N ASP A 791 29.80 -38.02 3.51
CA ASP A 791 29.14 -39.08 4.29
C ASP A 791 28.28 -38.53 5.44
N HIS A 792 28.38 -37.24 5.75
CA HIS A 792 27.60 -36.59 6.79
C HIS A 792 26.15 -36.39 6.31
N PRO A 793 25.12 -36.62 7.16
CA PRO A 793 23.72 -36.43 6.78
C PRO A 793 23.39 -35.05 6.19
N LEU A 794 24.09 -34.00 6.62
CA LEU A 794 23.88 -32.64 6.14
C LEU A 794 24.26 -32.44 4.66
N ALA A 795 25.17 -33.26 4.13
CA ALA A 795 25.58 -33.18 2.74
C ALA A 795 24.39 -33.40 1.79
N ALA A 796 23.36 -34.16 2.18
CA ALA A 796 22.15 -34.37 1.38
C ALA A 796 21.45 -33.06 0.99
N HIS A 797 21.49 -32.03 1.85
CA HIS A 797 20.88 -30.72 1.55
C HIS A 797 21.72 -29.90 0.56
N ALA A 798 23.05 -29.92 0.70
CA ALA A 798 23.95 -29.28 -0.26
C ALA A 798 23.84 -29.96 -1.63
N ARG A 799 23.85 -31.29 -1.67
CA ARG A 799 23.64 -32.08 -2.89
C ARG A 799 22.30 -31.80 -3.55
N LEU A 800 21.22 -31.66 -2.76
CA LEU A 800 19.92 -31.25 -3.28
C LEU A 800 19.99 -29.88 -3.96
N ALA A 801 20.55 -28.86 -3.31
CA ALA A 801 20.65 -27.52 -3.86
C ALA A 801 21.53 -27.49 -5.13
N HIS A 802 22.68 -28.16 -5.09
CA HIS A 802 23.62 -28.26 -6.21
C HIS A 802 22.99 -29.01 -7.40
N GLY A 803 22.46 -30.20 -7.17
CA GLY A 803 21.84 -31.04 -8.20
C GLY A 803 20.57 -30.42 -8.80
N ALA A 804 19.73 -29.77 -7.98
CA ALA A 804 18.54 -29.09 -8.47
C ALA A 804 18.87 -27.88 -9.36
N ASN A 805 19.95 -27.15 -9.07
CA ASN A 805 20.43 -26.04 -9.89
C ASN A 805 21.10 -26.52 -11.18
N ALA A 806 21.95 -27.55 -11.10
CA ALA A 806 22.57 -28.16 -12.27
C ALA A 806 21.53 -28.68 -13.27
N GLY A 807 20.46 -29.33 -12.79
CA GLY A 807 19.44 -29.98 -13.62
C GLY A 807 18.41 -29.06 -14.29
N ARG A 808 18.43 -27.76 -13.98
CA ARG A 808 17.61 -26.74 -14.64
C ARG A 808 18.41 -25.92 -15.63
N HIS A 809 17.71 -25.27 -16.55
CA HIS A 809 18.30 -24.13 -17.24
C HIS A 809 18.51 -23.00 -16.22
N PHE A 810 19.44 -22.10 -16.51
CA PHE A 810 19.62 -20.91 -15.68
C PHE A 810 19.76 -19.67 -16.56
N GLN A 811 18.78 -18.78 -16.43
CA GLN A 811 18.67 -17.51 -17.11
C GLN A 811 19.45 -16.43 -16.36
N THR A 812 20.40 -15.81 -17.05
CA THR A 812 21.11 -14.62 -16.58
C THR A 812 21.05 -13.54 -17.63
N ILE A 813 21.02 -12.30 -17.18
CA ILE A 813 21.09 -11.15 -18.05
C ILE A 813 22.51 -10.60 -17.98
N THR A 814 23.19 -10.54 -19.11
CA THR A 814 24.56 -10.00 -19.24
C THR A 814 24.59 -9.07 -20.43
N ASP A 815 25.10 -7.85 -20.23
CA ASP A 815 25.20 -6.81 -21.26
C ASP A 815 23.88 -6.56 -22.02
N GLY A 816 22.74 -6.55 -21.30
CA GLY A 816 21.41 -6.32 -21.87
C GLY A 816 20.87 -7.49 -22.71
N ARG A 817 21.46 -8.67 -22.60
CA ARG A 817 21.04 -9.88 -23.34
C ARG A 817 20.73 -11.03 -22.40
N LEU A 818 19.68 -11.77 -22.69
CA LEU A 818 19.35 -13.01 -21.99
C LEU A 818 20.30 -14.14 -22.43
N THR A 819 21.08 -14.66 -21.50
CA THR A 819 21.91 -15.84 -21.68
C THR A 819 21.37 -17.01 -20.86
N VAL A 820 21.37 -18.19 -21.46
CA VAL A 820 20.78 -19.40 -20.86
C VAL A 820 21.87 -20.47 -20.73
N ARG A 821 22.21 -20.83 -19.49
CA ARG A 821 22.99 -22.04 -19.23
C ARG A 821 22.07 -23.25 -19.42
N GLN A 822 22.50 -24.21 -20.24
CA GLN A 822 21.78 -25.47 -20.39
C GLN A 822 21.93 -26.36 -19.15
N PRO A 823 20.96 -27.25 -18.87
CA PRO A 823 21.09 -28.21 -17.77
C PRO A 823 22.38 -29.04 -17.86
N ASP A 824 23.13 -29.13 -16.77
CA ASP A 824 24.20 -30.13 -16.60
C ASP A 824 23.58 -31.39 -16.00
N THR A 825 23.16 -32.29 -16.89
CA THR A 825 22.46 -33.51 -16.50
C THR A 825 23.37 -34.49 -15.78
N ALA A 826 24.68 -34.47 -16.03
CA ALA A 826 25.62 -35.41 -15.40
C ALA A 826 25.79 -35.08 -13.91
N THR A 827 26.10 -33.81 -13.61
CA THR A 827 26.22 -33.34 -12.22
C THR A 827 24.89 -33.47 -11.50
N ALA A 828 23.78 -33.07 -12.15
CA ALA A 828 22.45 -33.17 -11.56
C ALA A 828 22.06 -34.61 -11.19
N THR A 829 22.31 -35.57 -12.08
CA THR A 829 22.04 -36.99 -11.79
C THR A 829 22.87 -37.47 -10.61
N HIS A 830 24.17 -37.20 -10.59
CA HIS A 830 25.05 -37.61 -9.49
C HIS A 830 24.55 -37.08 -8.14
N GLU A 831 24.41 -35.77 -8.03
CA GLU A 831 24.10 -35.12 -6.75
C GLU A 831 22.71 -35.48 -6.24
N LEU A 832 21.70 -35.54 -7.13
CA LEU A 832 20.35 -35.91 -6.74
C LEU A 832 20.28 -37.39 -6.33
N THR A 833 20.93 -38.30 -7.05
CA THR A 833 20.99 -39.73 -6.67
C THR A 833 21.61 -39.90 -5.28
N ASP A 834 22.68 -39.19 -5.00
CA ASP A 834 23.36 -39.28 -3.70
C ASP A 834 22.55 -38.66 -2.57
N ALA A 835 21.89 -37.52 -2.81
CA ALA A 835 20.95 -36.92 -1.86
C ALA A 835 19.77 -37.86 -1.54
N ILE A 836 19.21 -38.52 -2.56
CA ILE A 836 18.11 -39.49 -2.42
C ILE A 836 18.59 -40.71 -1.63
N THR A 837 19.74 -41.28 -1.98
CA THR A 837 20.31 -42.46 -1.31
C THR A 837 20.55 -42.20 0.18
N ALA A 838 21.20 -41.07 0.51
CA ALA A 838 21.45 -40.68 1.90
C ALA A 838 20.15 -40.55 2.70
N SER A 839 19.11 -39.96 2.09
CA SER A 839 17.81 -39.72 2.74
C SER A 839 16.94 -40.98 2.92
N ARG A 840 17.27 -42.09 2.25
CA ARG A 840 16.54 -43.37 2.37
C ARG A 840 17.11 -44.29 3.45
N THR A 841 18.27 -43.96 4.02
CA THR A 841 19.01 -44.86 4.92
C THR A 841 18.47 -44.82 6.36
N ASP A 842 18.10 -43.64 6.84
CA ASP A 842 17.45 -43.42 8.14
C ASP A 842 16.43 -42.28 8.00
N GLU A 843 15.17 -42.55 8.37
CA GLU A 843 14.06 -41.59 8.32
C GLU A 843 14.30 -40.33 9.18
N ALA A 844 15.27 -40.38 10.10
CA ALA A 844 15.71 -39.24 10.89
C ALA A 844 16.88 -38.44 10.26
N THR A 845 17.31 -38.77 9.05
CA THR A 845 18.47 -38.15 8.39
C THR A 845 18.18 -37.73 6.95
N GLY A 846 18.79 -36.63 6.49
CA GLY A 846 18.65 -36.15 5.11
C GLY A 846 17.33 -35.41 4.86
N LEU A 847 16.76 -35.60 3.67
CA LEU A 847 15.59 -34.89 3.18
C LEU A 847 14.29 -35.44 3.79
N ASP A 848 13.34 -34.56 4.15
CA ASP A 848 11.99 -35.00 4.53
C ASP A 848 11.25 -35.68 3.36
N ASN A 849 10.27 -36.52 3.65
CA ASN A 849 9.56 -37.35 2.65
C ASN A 849 8.98 -36.56 1.47
N LEU A 850 8.46 -35.35 1.71
CA LEU A 850 7.91 -34.51 0.64
C LEU A 850 9.04 -33.91 -0.22
N THR A 851 10.13 -33.47 0.42
CA THR A 851 11.35 -33.03 -0.29
C THR A 851 12.01 -34.17 -1.06
N LEU A 852 12.06 -35.38 -0.50
CA LEU A 852 12.55 -36.60 -1.14
C LEU A 852 11.74 -36.95 -2.38
N ASN A 853 10.41 -36.93 -2.29
CA ASN A 853 9.51 -37.08 -3.44
C ASN A 853 9.86 -36.05 -4.54
N ALA A 854 9.95 -34.76 -4.17
CA ALA A 854 10.30 -33.72 -5.12
C ALA A 854 11.68 -33.94 -5.76
N ALA A 855 12.67 -34.42 -5.00
CA ALA A 855 14.00 -34.75 -5.50
C ALA A 855 13.97 -35.92 -6.49
N MET A 856 13.22 -37.00 -6.20
CA MET A 856 13.06 -38.14 -7.12
C MET A 856 12.39 -37.74 -8.43
N ARG A 857 11.33 -36.93 -8.39
CA ARG A 857 10.69 -36.41 -9.62
C ARG A 857 11.64 -35.53 -10.43
N ARG A 858 12.43 -34.68 -9.76
CA ARG A 858 13.49 -33.89 -10.42
C ARG A 858 14.53 -34.78 -11.08
N LEU A 859 14.98 -35.84 -10.40
CA LEU A 859 15.93 -36.80 -10.94
C LEU A 859 15.37 -37.49 -12.20
N ALA A 860 14.09 -37.89 -12.19
CA ALA A 860 13.43 -38.46 -13.37
C ALA A 860 13.44 -37.49 -14.56
N THR A 861 13.07 -36.22 -14.32
CA THR A 861 13.11 -35.17 -15.35
C THR A 861 14.53 -34.93 -15.86
N VAL A 862 15.55 -35.02 -15.01
CA VAL A 862 16.96 -34.89 -15.41
C VAL A 862 17.40 -36.07 -16.28
N HIS A 863 17.02 -37.31 -15.94
CA HIS A 863 17.26 -38.48 -16.79
C HIS A 863 16.61 -38.35 -18.16
N ALA A 864 15.36 -37.88 -18.22
CA ALA A 864 14.69 -37.61 -19.48
C ALA A 864 15.41 -36.55 -20.33
N LYS A 865 15.87 -35.45 -19.71
CA LYS A 865 16.69 -34.43 -20.40
C LYS A 865 18.04 -34.98 -20.90
N ALA A 866 18.58 -35.99 -20.22
CA ALA A 866 19.78 -36.70 -20.66
C ALA A 866 19.50 -37.73 -21.80
N GLY A 867 18.24 -37.91 -22.19
CA GLY A 867 17.81 -38.90 -23.18
C GLY A 867 17.60 -40.31 -22.63
N ASP A 868 17.62 -40.50 -21.31
CA ASP A 868 17.48 -41.80 -20.64
C ASP A 868 16.06 -41.96 -20.06
N LEU A 869 15.09 -42.22 -20.95
CA LEU A 869 13.69 -42.39 -20.59
C LEU A 869 13.44 -43.63 -19.72
N ASP A 870 14.21 -44.70 -19.94
CA ASP A 870 14.11 -45.93 -19.14
C ASP A 870 14.47 -45.67 -17.68
N ARG A 871 15.55 -44.91 -17.41
CA ARG A 871 15.88 -44.50 -16.04
C ARG A 871 14.89 -43.50 -15.47
N ALA A 872 14.37 -42.58 -16.28
CA ALA A 872 13.34 -41.66 -15.82
C ALA A 872 12.11 -42.43 -15.30
N GLU A 873 11.62 -43.42 -16.06
CA GLU A 873 10.50 -44.25 -15.66
C GLU A 873 10.83 -45.16 -14.46
N ALA A 874 12.05 -45.69 -14.39
CA ALA A 874 12.51 -46.48 -13.25
C ALA A 874 12.48 -45.67 -11.95
N VAL A 875 12.91 -44.40 -11.99
CA VAL A 875 12.87 -43.50 -10.83
C VAL A 875 11.43 -43.20 -10.40
N LEU A 876 10.50 -42.97 -11.33
CA LEU A 876 9.09 -42.73 -11.01
C LEU A 876 8.39 -43.99 -10.47
N THR A 877 8.76 -45.17 -10.96
CA THR A 877 8.29 -46.45 -10.42
C THR A 877 8.84 -46.67 -9.00
N ASP A 878 10.14 -46.45 -8.79
CA ASP A 878 10.78 -46.54 -7.47
C ASP A 878 10.17 -45.53 -6.48
N LEU A 879 9.85 -44.31 -6.92
CA LEU A 879 9.15 -43.30 -6.10
C LEU A 879 7.84 -43.86 -5.53
N THR A 880 6.97 -44.41 -6.38
CA THR A 880 5.68 -44.95 -5.94
C THR A 880 5.84 -46.19 -5.06
N THR A 881 6.85 -47.03 -5.36
CA THR A 881 7.16 -48.26 -4.62
C THR A 881 7.70 -47.96 -3.23
N HIS A 882 8.62 -46.99 -3.12
CA HIS A 882 9.25 -46.57 -1.88
C HIS A 882 8.21 -46.07 -0.87
N PHE A 883 7.35 -45.13 -1.26
CA PHE A 883 6.33 -44.59 -0.35
C PHE A 883 5.20 -45.59 -0.05
N HIS A 884 4.93 -46.54 -0.95
CA HIS A 884 4.05 -47.67 -0.64
C HIS A 884 4.64 -48.55 0.46
N HIS A 885 5.94 -48.88 0.40
CA HIS A 885 6.63 -49.66 1.43
C HIS A 885 6.76 -48.92 2.77
N GLN A 886 6.87 -47.59 2.77
CA GLN A 886 6.81 -46.78 4.00
C GLN A 886 5.41 -46.76 4.65
N GLY A 887 4.40 -47.34 4.01
CA GLY A 887 3.06 -47.46 4.61
C GLY A 887 2.32 -46.12 4.73
N VAL A 888 2.60 -45.15 3.86
CA VAL A 888 1.85 -43.87 3.87
C VAL A 888 0.36 -44.11 3.62
N PRO A 889 -0.55 -43.25 4.11
CA PRO A 889 -2.00 -43.43 3.96
C PRO A 889 -2.44 -43.58 2.50
N ALA A 890 -3.53 -44.31 2.25
CA ALA A 890 -4.00 -44.62 0.89
C ALA A 890 -4.21 -43.38 0.01
N HIS A 891 -4.78 -42.30 0.55
CA HIS A 891 -4.96 -41.03 -0.19
C HIS A 891 -3.62 -40.35 -0.52
N VAL A 892 -2.60 -40.50 0.34
CA VAL A 892 -1.24 -40.02 0.07
C VAL A 892 -0.59 -40.86 -1.02
N GLN A 893 -0.75 -42.19 -1.00
CA GLN A 893 -0.26 -43.07 -2.06
C GLN A 893 -0.87 -42.71 -3.43
N GLN A 894 -2.18 -42.43 -3.45
CA GLN A 894 -2.86 -41.98 -4.66
C GLN A 894 -2.32 -40.63 -5.15
N HIS A 895 -2.09 -39.68 -4.25
CA HIS A 895 -1.53 -38.38 -4.61
C HIS A 895 -0.10 -38.50 -5.16
N ILE A 896 0.75 -39.35 -4.57
CA ILE A 896 2.11 -39.60 -5.05
C ILE A 896 2.08 -40.23 -6.46
N ARG A 897 1.16 -41.18 -6.72
CA ARG A 897 0.95 -41.74 -8.05
C ARG A 897 0.54 -40.67 -9.06
N GLN A 898 -0.43 -39.83 -8.70
CA GLN A 898 -0.84 -38.69 -9.54
C GLN A 898 0.34 -37.77 -9.84
N GLN A 899 1.15 -37.41 -8.85
CA GLN A 899 2.34 -36.59 -9.06
C GLN A 899 3.39 -37.25 -9.97
N ALA A 900 3.54 -38.57 -9.89
CA ALA A 900 4.39 -39.34 -10.79
C ALA A 900 3.83 -39.32 -12.22
N ASP A 901 2.52 -39.53 -12.39
CA ASP A 901 1.83 -39.49 -13.69
C ASP A 901 1.87 -38.09 -14.33
N GLU A 902 1.67 -37.04 -13.56
CA GLU A 902 1.87 -35.64 -14.00
C GLU A 902 3.31 -35.41 -14.46
N THR A 903 4.28 -36.00 -13.76
CA THR A 903 5.70 -35.93 -14.17
C THR A 903 5.96 -36.72 -15.46
N ARG A 904 5.33 -37.90 -15.63
CA ARG A 904 5.39 -38.67 -16.89
C ARG A 904 4.85 -37.86 -18.06
N ALA A 905 3.68 -37.25 -17.89
CA ALA A 905 3.06 -36.42 -18.92
C ALA A 905 3.98 -35.23 -19.30
N ALA A 906 4.55 -34.55 -18.30
CA ALA A 906 5.49 -33.47 -18.56
C ALA A 906 6.77 -33.95 -19.27
N ILE A 907 7.29 -35.14 -18.93
CA ILE A 907 8.43 -35.75 -19.62
C ILE A 907 8.09 -36.08 -21.08
N ALA A 908 6.91 -36.66 -21.34
CA ALA A 908 6.44 -36.99 -22.68
C ALA A 908 6.33 -35.73 -23.57
N GLU A 909 5.79 -34.63 -23.01
CA GLU A 909 5.77 -33.32 -23.67
C GLU A 909 7.18 -32.78 -23.94
N LEU A 910 8.09 -32.91 -22.97
CA LEU A 910 9.50 -32.49 -23.11
C LEU A 910 10.25 -33.26 -24.21
N THR A 911 9.95 -34.54 -24.42
CA THR A 911 10.66 -35.39 -25.38
C THR A 911 9.94 -35.55 -26.72
N GLY A 912 8.73 -34.99 -26.86
CA GLY A 912 7.94 -35.05 -28.09
C GLY A 912 7.31 -36.42 -28.38
N ASP A 913 7.23 -37.29 -27.38
CA ASP A 913 6.62 -38.61 -27.48
C ASP A 913 5.15 -38.49 -27.09
N GLN A 914 4.23 -38.44 -28.06
CA GLN A 914 2.79 -38.57 -27.78
C GLN A 914 2.44 -40.06 -27.69
N THR A 915 2.36 -40.59 -26.47
CA THR A 915 1.73 -41.89 -26.19
C THR A 915 0.32 -41.73 -25.65
#